data_AF-A0A974A4G9-F1
#
_entry.id   AF-A0A974A4G9-F1
#
_cell.length_a   1.000
_cell.length_b   1.000
_cell.length_c   1.000
_cell.angle_alpha   90.00
_cell.angle_beta   90.00
_cell.angle_gamma   90.00
#
_symmetry.space_group_name_H-M   'P 1'
#
loop_
_entity.id
_entity.type
_entity.pdbx_description
1 polymer ?
#
loop_
_entity_poly.entity_id
_entity_poly.type
_entity_poly.pdbx_seq_one_letter_code
_entity_poly.pdbx_strand_id
1 'polypeptide(L)'
;MRARKLLVSWCLISLLGLCSPSALGQDTSKDLLIKTTKLTPELVVAAAKLGKERMIPATANSDILKLIAEICGTANARRYYLPVFLSANAGNEDIRSGKTILTKDATLVFPACLYADEQLATAKASNTRIEWGKLSPTTARTLQDAMRKTEPSAAALPKSTKWIASASTTAALEDVSSTNWGGQLIGYEHLNKTIPKKLVQQGPAIVAGFDSGRILDPGASEQYKKLLKGSLATDATSLDSNLILNSTAFERIARAQDIRASNQTTDFSRLPTGSSVVTSDFAPGGYQLTLKEGTDVKAAAKEIFAALPPTASAVGQLSKFTPYFAEPLSGGAGDCTPGAAKKWPIDLDELKTVLEARKRIGKMPLTGRLLILDTGFPRGKVGTAPFSQNFFHPSPRDDDPLRERFLWTVARPPEYFNENSENASHGVGVLTLALGGTQLLDEGWLWQHIDTQGGFIVDLMGYQRLPGNKLGVDANAVTRSLSGTGWGQADIVSVNLSLKFNIETMEEAPDFSGYFDEQQQVLFVIAAGNDGADVVGIIPAQWGGTSKRNVLTVGAVSSDNRYWAKSNKSKSFVDIGAPGCAVPTLSWNSTSQKFEPVVLSGTSFSAPLASFASNLLQEFTAGARRKARILSSGRFSSDLRETTRSSRVLDIPTALATPFDVLRMGDGKMRLGRITWAPGRTLCDVPFVQSNFAQVHRTNTPNKVSVVRKTGPSNQGALDFPTDCALASGQLSSMGFQEAVASADGLRLGDVETMDIRNLESITFCDNCDLWQP
;
A
#
# COMPACT_ATOMS: atom_id res chain seq x y z
N MET A 1 -24.21 -56.57 2.19
CA MET A 1 -25.28 -56.97 3.14
C MET A 1 -24.75 -56.70 4.56
N ARG A 2 -25.14 -55.62 5.26
CA ARG A 2 -26.20 -55.55 6.31
C ARG A 2 -26.23 -56.83 7.19
N ALA A 3 -26.14 -56.83 8.51
CA ALA A 3 -26.63 -55.92 9.57
C ALA A 3 -25.81 -56.11 10.90
N ARG A 4 -25.51 -55.08 11.71
CA ARG A 4 -26.17 -54.65 12.99
C ARG A 4 -26.61 -55.81 13.91
N LYS A 5 -26.49 -55.83 15.25
CA LYS A 5 -26.16 -54.87 16.34
C LYS A 5 -26.16 -55.73 17.64
N LEU A 6 -25.34 -55.42 18.65
CA LEU A 6 -25.66 -55.75 20.06
C LEU A 6 -24.97 -54.75 21.00
N LEU A 7 -25.79 -54.17 21.89
CA LEU A 7 -25.40 -53.32 23.03
C LEU A 7 -24.79 -54.17 24.14
N VAL A 8 -23.90 -53.59 24.97
CA VAL A 8 -24.04 -53.53 26.45
C VAL A 8 -23.20 -52.35 26.98
N SER A 9 -23.80 -51.64 27.94
CA SER A 9 -23.33 -50.49 28.73
C SER A 9 -22.23 -50.85 29.75
N TRP A 10 -21.41 -49.89 30.20
CA TRP A 10 -21.22 -49.54 31.63
C TRP A 10 -20.33 -48.30 31.80
N CYS A 11 -20.60 -47.60 32.90
CA CYS A 11 -20.14 -46.28 33.32
C CYS A 11 -18.82 -46.36 34.12
N LEU A 12 -17.95 -45.33 34.10
CA LEU A 12 -17.34 -44.72 35.30
C LEU A 12 -16.39 -43.53 34.97
N ILE A 13 -16.77 -42.35 35.48
CA ILE A 13 -15.99 -41.31 36.19
C ILE A 13 -14.67 -40.80 35.57
N SER A 14 -14.62 -39.49 35.27
CA SER A 14 -13.53 -38.59 35.69
C SER A 14 -13.99 -37.13 35.72
N LEU A 15 -13.82 -36.50 36.88
CA LEU A 15 -13.91 -35.07 37.13
C LEU A 15 -13.01 -34.30 36.15
N LEU A 16 -13.56 -33.34 35.41
CA LEU A 16 -12.83 -32.16 34.92
C LEU A 16 -13.81 -30.98 34.92
N GLY A 17 -13.46 -29.97 35.72
CA GLY A 17 -14.22 -28.74 35.87
C GLY A 17 -14.41 -28.03 34.54
N LEU A 18 -15.67 -27.68 34.29
CA LEU A 18 -16.14 -26.85 33.20
C LEU A 18 -15.47 -25.47 33.27
N CYS A 19 -14.36 -25.29 32.56
CA CYS A 19 -14.08 -24.01 31.92
C CYS A 19 -15.02 -23.89 30.72
N SER A 20 -16.24 -23.44 30.96
CA SER A 20 -17.06 -22.91 29.88
C SER A 20 -16.30 -21.73 29.26
N PRO A 21 -16.04 -21.70 27.95
CA PRO A 21 -15.59 -20.48 27.32
C PRO A 21 -16.69 -19.45 27.53
N SER A 22 -16.43 -18.47 28.39
CA SER A 22 -17.29 -17.31 28.57
C SER A 22 -17.62 -16.78 27.18
N ALA A 23 -18.89 -16.78 26.83
CA ALA A 23 -19.39 -16.26 25.57
C ALA A 23 -18.90 -14.82 25.42
N LEU A 24 -17.83 -14.65 24.63
CA LEU A 24 -17.43 -13.36 24.12
C LEU A 24 -18.66 -12.81 23.40
N GLY A 25 -19.22 -11.71 23.92
CA GLY A 25 -20.41 -11.09 23.39
C GLY A 25 -20.30 -11.01 21.88
N GLN A 26 -21.20 -11.70 21.17
CA GLN A 26 -21.20 -11.68 19.73
C GLN A 26 -21.53 -10.26 19.29
N ASP A 27 -20.49 -9.46 19.02
CA ASP A 27 -20.66 -8.16 18.38
C ASP A 27 -21.21 -8.42 16.98
N THR A 28 -22.50 -8.15 16.79
CA THR A 28 -23.24 -8.42 15.54
C THR A 28 -22.98 -7.31 14.52
N SER A 29 -21.73 -6.87 14.32
CA SER A 29 -21.48 -5.79 13.38
C SER A 29 -22.02 -6.20 11.99
N LYS A 30 -22.98 -5.41 11.50
CA LYS A 30 -23.76 -5.69 10.29
C LYS A 30 -23.18 -4.96 9.08
N ASP A 31 -21.86 -4.87 8.99
CA ASP A 31 -21.23 -4.10 7.93
C ASP A 31 -21.05 -4.97 6.68
N LEU A 32 -21.29 -4.39 5.49
CA LEU A 32 -20.95 -5.01 4.22
C LEU A 32 -19.66 -4.40 3.67
N LEU A 33 -18.80 -5.24 3.10
CA LEU A 33 -17.68 -4.81 2.26
C LEU A 33 -18.07 -5.01 0.79
N ILE A 34 -17.98 -3.95 0.00
CA ILE A 34 -18.43 -3.90 -1.37
C ILE A 34 -17.22 -3.58 -2.23
N LYS A 35 -16.81 -4.50 -3.11
CA LYS A 35 -15.70 -4.26 -4.04
C LYS A 35 -16.25 -3.94 -5.42
N THR A 36 -16.03 -2.71 -5.88
CA THR A 36 -16.46 -2.29 -7.22
C THR A 36 -15.42 -1.40 -7.89
N THR A 37 -15.35 -1.50 -9.21
CA THR A 37 -14.56 -0.63 -10.08
C THR A 37 -15.37 0.53 -10.63
N LYS A 38 -16.69 0.57 -10.36
CA LYS A 38 -17.58 1.66 -10.76
C LYS A 38 -18.64 1.92 -9.71
N LEU A 39 -18.96 3.18 -9.50
CA LEU A 39 -20.17 3.58 -8.79
C LEU A 39 -21.32 3.65 -9.80
N THR A 40 -22.38 2.88 -9.63
CA THR A 40 -23.59 2.93 -10.47
C THR A 40 -24.72 3.65 -9.73
N PRO A 41 -25.70 4.22 -10.43
CA PRO A 41 -26.91 4.76 -9.80
C PRO A 41 -27.59 3.75 -8.87
N GLU A 42 -27.75 2.51 -9.35
CA GLU A 42 -28.41 1.44 -8.61
C GLU A 42 -27.67 1.15 -7.30
N LEU A 43 -26.33 1.10 -7.34
CA LEU A 43 -25.51 0.83 -6.17
C LEU A 43 -25.62 1.95 -5.13
N VAL A 44 -25.66 3.22 -5.55
CA VAL A 44 -25.80 4.35 -4.64
C VAL A 44 -27.17 4.37 -3.98
N VAL A 45 -28.25 4.08 -4.73
CA VAL A 45 -29.59 3.93 -4.15
C VAL A 45 -29.62 2.79 -3.14
N ALA A 46 -29.11 1.60 -3.52
CA ALA A 46 -29.12 0.44 -2.64
C ALA A 46 -28.33 0.71 -1.34
N ALA A 47 -27.15 1.34 -1.45
CA ALA A 47 -26.36 1.76 -0.30
C ALA A 47 -27.14 2.73 0.61
N ALA A 48 -27.73 3.77 0.06
CA ALA A 48 -28.49 4.76 0.83
C ALA A 48 -29.74 4.17 1.50
N LYS A 49 -30.41 3.22 0.84
CA LYS A 49 -31.59 2.53 1.38
C LYS A 49 -31.25 1.61 2.54
N LEU A 50 -30.21 0.80 2.39
CA LEU A 50 -29.86 -0.27 3.33
C LEU A 50 -28.95 0.21 4.46
N GLY A 51 -28.12 1.21 4.20
CA GLY A 51 -27.11 1.66 5.14
C GLY A 51 -27.64 2.66 6.17
N LYS A 52 -27.02 2.68 7.34
CA LYS A 52 -27.30 3.57 8.46
C LYS A 52 -26.95 5.01 8.08
N GLU A 53 -27.92 5.90 8.25
CA GLU A 53 -27.73 7.33 8.06
C GLU A 53 -26.90 7.96 9.19
N ARG A 54 -26.29 9.10 8.89
CA ARG A 54 -25.48 9.88 9.83
C ARG A 54 -26.06 11.28 9.99
N MET A 55 -26.19 11.74 11.23
CA MET A 55 -26.57 13.10 11.56
C MET A 55 -25.31 13.93 11.77
N ILE A 56 -25.06 14.91 10.90
CA ILE A 56 -23.83 15.69 10.91
C ILE A 56 -24.16 17.14 11.29
N PRO A 57 -23.68 17.65 12.43
CA PRO A 57 -23.79 19.07 12.75
C PRO A 57 -22.89 19.86 11.79
N ALA A 58 -23.44 20.90 11.17
CA ALA A 58 -22.75 21.80 10.27
C ALA A 58 -23.01 23.24 10.73
N THR A 59 -21.95 24.04 10.85
CA THR A 59 -22.06 25.44 11.27
C THR A 59 -22.44 26.33 10.08
N ALA A 60 -22.90 27.55 10.36
CA ALA A 60 -23.00 28.60 9.36
C ALA A 60 -21.67 28.76 8.60
N ASN A 61 -21.77 29.11 7.31
CA ASN A 61 -20.69 29.16 6.32
C ASN A 61 -20.11 27.80 5.88
N SER A 62 -20.64 26.68 6.37
CA SER A 62 -20.24 25.36 5.87
C SER A 62 -20.68 25.17 4.41
N ASP A 63 -19.77 24.68 3.56
CA ASP A 63 -20.06 24.35 2.16
C ASP A 63 -20.53 22.90 2.04
N ILE A 64 -21.77 22.71 1.57
CA ILE A 64 -22.43 21.41 1.46
C ILE A 64 -21.69 20.47 0.50
N LEU A 65 -21.18 20.98 -0.62
CA LEU A 65 -20.47 20.16 -1.59
C LEU A 65 -19.12 19.70 -1.04
N LYS A 66 -18.43 20.58 -0.31
CA LYS A 66 -17.19 20.24 0.41
C LYS A 66 -17.45 19.18 1.48
N LEU A 67 -18.51 19.34 2.27
CA LEU A 67 -18.91 18.35 3.27
C LEU A 67 -19.22 16.98 2.67
N ILE A 68 -19.95 16.91 1.55
CA ILE A 68 -20.21 15.65 0.85
C ILE A 68 -18.90 15.02 0.36
N ALA A 69 -18.01 15.81 -0.23
CA ALA A 69 -16.71 15.32 -0.68
C ALA A 69 -15.86 14.77 0.47
N GLU A 70 -15.89 15.40 1.64
CA GLU A 70 -15.16 14.94 2.83
C GLU A 70 -15.74 13.67 3.45
N ILE A 71 -17.06 13.52 3.42
CA ILE A 71 -17.78 12.46 4.14
C ILE A 71 -18.06 11.22 3.27
N CYS A 72 -18.23 11.45 1.96
CA CYS A 72 -18.59 10.44 0.97
C CYS A 72 -17.59 10.38 -0.20
N GLY A 73 -16.55 11.22 -0.24
CA GLY A 73 -15.58 11.24 -1.33
C GLY A 73 -16.01 12.10 -2.51
N THR A 74 -15.03 12.58 -3.28
CA THR A 74 -15.25 13.56 -4.36
C THR A 74 -16.14 13.05 -5.50
N ALA A 75 -16.12 11.75 -5.80
CA ALA A 75 -16.97 11.17 -6.83
C ALA A 75 -18.46 11.28 -6.45
N ASN A 76 -18.80 11.14 -5.16
CA ASN A 76 -20.17 11.23 -4.68
C ASN A 76 -20.73 12.65 -4.68
N ALA A 77 -19.89 13.64 -4.35
CA ALA A 77 -20.29 15.06 -4.35
C ALA A 77 -20.69 15.55 -5.76
N ARG A 78 -20.14 14.92 -6.80
CA ARG A 78 -20.33 15.32 -8.19
C ARG A 78 -21.38 14.51 -8.96
N ARG A 79 -21.63 13.26 -8.57
CA ARG A 79 -22.43 12.30 -9.35
C ARG A 79 -23.74 11.93 -8.66
N TYR A 80 -23.80 10.71 -8.15
CA TYR A 80 -25.06 10.00 -7.91
C TYR A 80 -25.61 10.19 -6.51
N TYR A 81 -24.75 10.58 -5.56
CA TYR A 81 -25.15 10.75 -4.17
C TYR A 81 -25.75 12.14 -3.89
N LEU A 82 -25.36 13.17 -4.65
CA LEU A 82 -25.89 14.52 -4.47
C LEU A 82 -27.44 14.58 -4.47
N PRO A 83 -28.18 13.96 -5.41
CA PRO A 83 -29.65 13.95 -5.38
C PRO A 83 -30.23 13.28 -4.13
N VAL A 84 -29.62 12.17 -3.70
CA VAL A 84 -30.00 11.42 -2.50
C VAL A 84 -29.85 12.31 -1.26
N PHE A 85 -28.73 13.01 -1.16
CA PHE A 85 -28.48 13.98 -0.09
C PHE A 85 -29.49 15.14 -0.10
N LEU A 86 -29.77 15.72 -1.27
CA LEU A 86 -30.71 16.84 -1.40
C LEU A 86 -32.14 16.44 -1.01
N SER A 87 -32.58 15.23 -1.39
CA SER A 87 -33.89 14.70 -1.00
C SER A 87 -33.99 14.49 0.51
N ALA A 88 -32.98 13.87 1.14
CA ALA A 88 -32.94 13.64 2.59
C ALA A 88 -32.94 14.94 3.42
N ASN A 89 -32.54 16.07 2.83
CA ASN A 89 -32.46 17.37 3.50
C ASN A 89 -33.45 18.41 2.95
N ALA A 90 -34.54 17.98 2.31
CA ALA A 90 -35.55 18.88 1.74
C ALA A 90 -36.20 19.84 2.77
N GLY A 91 -36.14 19.49 4.05
CA GLY A 91 -36.57 20.32 5.18
C GLY A 91 -35.71 21.56 5.44
N ASN A 92 -34.44 21.58 5.01
CA ASN A 92 -33.51 22.67 5.26
C ASN A 92 -33.78 23.88 4.34
N GLU A 93 -33.89 25.08 4.93
CA GLU A 93 -34.24 26.33 4.22
C GLU A 93 -33.19 26.74 3.18
N ASP A 94 -31.90 26.64 3.51
CA ASP A 94 -30.82 27.02 2.60
C ASP A 94 -30.74 26.10 1.39
N ILE A 95 -30.85 24.79 1.60
CA ILE A 95 -30.92 23.79 0.51
C ILE A 95 -32.14 24.06 -0.37
N ARG A 96 -33.33 24.29 0.22
CA ARG A 96 -34.55 24.58 -0.56
C ARG A 96 -34.42 25.85 -1.40
N SER A 97 -33.70 26.86 -0.90
CA SER A 97 -33.40 28.09 -1.63
C SER A 97 -32.29 27.93 -2.68
N GLY A 98 -31.71 26.73 -2.80
CA GLY A 98 -30.64 26.41 -3.75
C GLY A 98 -29.27 26.97 -3.39
N LYS A 99 -29.06 27.29 -2.11
CA LYS A 99 -27.74 27.64 -1.60
C LYS A 99 -26.93 26.38 -1.32
N THR A 100 -25.65 26.47 -1.56
CA THR A 100 -24.66 25.44 -1.21
C THR A 100 -23.81 25.80 -0.01
N ILE A 101 -23.90 27.04 0.48
CA ILE A 101 -23.28 27.51 1.72
C ILE A 101 -24.41 27.76 2.72
N LEU A 102 -24.32 27.13 3.88
CA LEU A 102 -25.29 27.32 4.96
C LEU A 102 -25.19 28.74 5.53
N THR A 103 -26.32 29.39 5.75
CA THR A 103 -26.42 30.71 6.40
C THR A 103 -26.63 30.61 7.90
N LYS A 104 -27.03 29.44 8.39
CA LYS A 104 -27.27 29.14 9.81
C LYS A 104 -26.71 27.75 10.14
N ASP A 105 -26.47 27.52 11.41
CA ASP A 105 -26.15 26.17 11.90
C ASP A 105 -27.31 25.22 11.60
N ALA A 106 -26.98 23.99 11.19
CA ALA A 106 -27.96 22.96 10.86
C ALA A 106 -27.42 21.58 11.21
N THR A 107 -28.32 20.64 11.45
CA THR A 107 -27.97 19.21 11.43
C THR A 107 -28.42 18.63 10.10
N LEU A 108 -27.48 18.11 9.33
CA LEU A 108 -27.71 17.54 8.02
C LEU A 108 -27.79 16.01 8.12
N VAL A 109 -28.77 15.43 7.43
CA VAL A 109 -28.91 13.97 7.30
C VAL A 109 -28.03 13.50 6.14
N PHE A 110 -27.10 12.60 6.40
CA PHE A 110 -26.30 11.93 5.38
C PHE A 110 -26.80 10.49 5.26
N PRO A 111 -27.62 10.18 4.24
CA PRO A 111 -27.87 8.79 3.88
C PRO A 111 -26.55 8.03 3.70
N ALA A 112 -26.58 6.72 3.92
CA ALA A 112 -25.37 5.95 3.77
C ALA A 112 -24.79 6.08 2.35
N CYS A 113 -23.48 6.21 2.27
CA CYS A 113 -22.76 6.41 1.02
C CYS A 113 -21.52 5.53 1.00
N LEU A 114 -21.15 5.06 -0.18
CA LEU A 114 -19.89 4.36 -0.40
C LEU A 114 -18.81 5.42 -0.60
N TYR A 115 -17.94 5.63 0.39
CA TYR A 115 -16.90 6.68 0.31
C TYR A 115 -16.02 6.47 -0.93
N ALA A 116 -16.16 7.32 -1.95
CA ALA A 116 -15.52 7.17 -3.25
C ALA A 116 -14.83 8.46 -3.69
N ASP A 117 -13.51 8.43 -3.67
CA ASP A 117 -12.70 9.49 -4.26
C ASP A 117 -12.48 9.24 -5.75
N GLU A 118 -12.30 10.32 -6.49
CA GLU A 118 -11.71 10.22 -7.81
C GLU A 118 -10.17 10.04 -7.68
N GLN A 119 -9.53 9.56 -8.73
CA GLN A 119 -8.08 9.50 -8.90
C GLN A 119 -7.68 10.21 -10.19
N LEU A 120 -6.46 10.72 -10.26
CA LEU A 120 -5.97 11.29 -11.51
C LEU A 120 -5.85 10.18 -12.57
N ALA A 121 -6.28 10.50 -13.78
CA ALA A 121 -6.18 9.62 -14.92
C ALA A 121 -5.79 10.41 -16.18
N THR A 122 -5.35 9.68 -17.21
CA THR A 122 -5.19 10.25 -18.54
C THR A 122 -6.06 9.50 -19.55
N ALA A 123 -6.62 10.24 -20.50
CA ALA A 123 -7.25 9.71 -21.68
C ALA A 123 -6.37 10.02 -22.90
N LYS A 124 -6.27 9.08 -23.84
CA LYS A 124 -5.54 9.30 -25.09
C LYS A 124 -6.43 9.89 -26.17
N ALA A 125 -5.94 10.89 -26.88
CA ALA A 125 -6.56 11.35 -28.11
C ALA A 125 -6.28 10.35 -29.24
N SER A 126 -7.32 9.83 -29.89
CA SER A 126 -7.20 9.12 -31.17
C SER A 126 -7.25 10.13 -32.33
N ASN A 127 -7.27 9.62 -33.55
CA ASN A 127 -7.51 10.43 -34.75
C ASN A 127 -8.94 10.98 -34.88
N THR A 128 -9.89 10.51 -34.07
CA THR A 128 -11.33 10.84 -34.19
C THR A 128 -12.03 11.18 -32.89
N ARG A 129 -11.50 10.79 -31.72
CA ARG A 129 -12.05 11.13 -30.40
C ARG A 129 -11.02 11.05 -29.28
N ILE A 130 -11.26 11.71 -28.16
CA ILE A 130 -10.58 11.35 -26.90
C ILE A 130 -11.19 10.03 -26.41
N GLU A 131 -10.34 9.06 -26.07
CA GLU A 131 -10.76 7.74 -25.61
C GLU A 131 -11.17 7.74 -24.13
N TRP A 132 -12.25 8.44 -23.78
CA TRP A 132 -12.73 8.55 -22.40
C TRP A 132 -13.10 7.20 -21.75
N GLY A 133 -13.39 6.17 -22.54
CA GLY A 133 -13.65 4.82 -22.04
C GLY A 133 -12.38 4.00 -21.71
N LYS A 134 -11.18 4.54 -21.96
CA LYS A 134 -9.88 3.89 -21.72
C LYS A 134 -8.99 4.81 -20.90
N LEU A 135 -9.38 5.02 -19.65
CA LEU A 135 -8.61 5.83 -18.72
C LEU A 135 -7.43 5.03 -18.19
N SER A 136 -6.25 5.64 -18.18
CA SER A 136 -5.06 5.10 -17.51
C SER A 136 -4.84 5.88 -16.22
N PRO A 137 -4.89 5.23 -15.04
CA PRO A 137 -4.49 5.87 -13.79
C PRO A 137 -3.12 6.53 -13.92
N THR A 138 -2.95 7.72 -13.36
CA THR A 138 -1.68 8.46 -13.41
C THR A 138 -1.39 9.10 -12.06
N THR A 139 -0.11 9.38 -11.79
CA THR A 139 0.30 10.18 -10.64
C THR A 139 0.53 11.62 -11.06
N ALA A 140 0.50 12.56 -10.11
CA ALA A 140 0.84 13.96 -10.40
C ALA A 140 2.27 14.12 -10.93
N ARG A 141 3.20 13.27 -10.49
CA ARG A 141 4.59 13.24 -10.98
C ARG A 141 4.66 12.77 -12.44
N THR A 142 4.04 11.62 -12.73
CA THR A 142 3.94 11.09 -14.11
C THR A 142 3.28 12.12 -15.03
N LEU A 143 2.31 12.87 -14.50
CA LEU A 143 1.67 13.95 -15.21
C LEU A 143 2.59 15.14 -15.49
N GLN A 144 3.30 15.64 -14.48
CA GLN A 144 4.29 16.71 -14.66
C GLN A 144 5.36 16.30 -15.69
N ASP A 145 5.82 15.05 -15.65
CA ASP A 145 6.79 14.52 -16.61
C ASP A 145 6.21 14.42 -18.03
N ALA A 146 4.93 14.02 -18.17
CA ALA A 146 4.25 13.98 -19.46
C ALA A 146 3.98 15.37 -20.03
N MET A 147 3.61 16.34 -19.18
CA MET A 147 3.40 17.74 -19.55
C MET A 147 4.70 18.42 -19.97
N ARG A 148 5.84 18.08 -19.33
CA ARG A 148 7.16 18.56 -19.76
C ARG A 148 7.60 17.97 -21.10
N LYS A 149 7.28 16.69 -21.36
CA LYS A 149 7.64 15.99 -22.60
C LYS A 149 6.76 16.33 -23.80
N THR A 150 5.65 17.03 -23.60
CA THR A 150 4.72 17.42 -24.68
C THR A 150 5.04 18.77 -25.30
N GLU A 151 6.12 19.46 -24.89
CA GLU A 151 6.73 20.47 -25.74
C GLU A 151 7.28 19.77 -27.00
N PRO A 152 6.68 19.98 -28.18
CA PRO A 152 7.10 19.27 -29.36
C PRO A 152 8.53 19.67 -29.69
N SER A 153 9.44 18.69 -29.68
CA SER A 153 10.69 18.81 -30.41
C SER A 153 10.35 19.25 -31.83
N ALA A 154 10.90 20.39 -32.27
CA ALA A 154 10.54 21.09 -33.50
C ALA A 154 10.72 20.27 -34.81
N ALA A 155 11.12 19.00 -34.73
CA ALA A 155 11.63 18.22 -35.85
C ALA A 155 10.59 17.44 -36.68
N ALA A 156 9.34 17.26 -36.25
CA ALA A 156 8.28 16.72 -37.12
C ALA A 156 6.91 16.92 -36.47
N LEU A 157 6.21 18.01 -36.79
CA LEU A 157 4.81 18.16 -36.42
C LEU A 157 4.00 17.12 -37.22
N PRO A 158 3.38 16.11 -36.57
CA PRO A 158 2.39 15.27 -37.24
C PRO A 158 1.31 16.20 -37.80
N LYS A 159 0.79 15.92 -39.00
CA LYS A 159 -0.31 16.71 -39.61
C LYS A 159 -1.41 16.92 -38.56
N SER A 160 -1.48 18.13 -38.00
CA SER A 160 -2.50 18.48 -37.02
C SER A 160 -3.83 18.37 -37.75
N THR A 161 -4.57 17.30 -37.49
CA THR A 161 -5.89 17.16 -38.08
C THR A 161 -6.74 18.16 -37.32
N LYS A 162 -7.17 19.24 -37.99
CA LYS A 162 -8.12 20.17 -37.41
C LYS A 162 -9.35 19.34 -37.06
N TRP A 163 -9.73 19.29 -35.79
CA TRP A 163 -10.95 18.62 -35.38
C TRP A 163 -12.09 19.49 -35.85
N ILE A 164 -12.50 19.29 -37.10
CA ILE A 164 -13.53 20.11 -37.68
C ILE A 164 -14.84 19.67 -37.04
N ALA A 165 -15.36 20.49 -36.13
CA ALA A 165 -16.74 20.46 -35.67
C ALA A 165 -17.75 20.77 -36.82
N SER A 166 -17.40 20.49 -38.07
CA SER A 166 -18.21 20.70 -39.28
C SER A 166 -18.59 19.40 -39.99
N ALA A 167 -18.86 18.33 -39.25
CA ALA A 167 -19.78 17.32 -39.75
C ALA A 167 -21.20 17.83 -39.48
N SER A 168 -21.71 18.56 -40.47
CA SER A 168 -23.04 19.15 -40.55
C SER A 168 -24.16 18.12 -40.70
N THR A 169 -24.20 17.12 -39.84
CA THR A 169 -25.41 16.33 -39.62
C THR A 169 -25.55 16.13 -38.12
N THR A 170 -26.49 16.89 -37.55
CA THR A 170 -27.02 16.72 -36.19
C THR A 170 -27.27 15.25 -35.85
N ALA A 171 -27.57 14.39 -36.83
CA ALA A 171 -27.73 12.94 -36.65
C ALA A 171 -26.46 12.18 -36.20
N ALA A 172 -25.24 12.58 -36.60
CA ALA A 172 -24.01 11.87 -36.20
C ALA A 172 -23.48 12.32 -34.84
N LEU A 173 -23.80 13.55 -34.41
CA LEU A 173 -23.56 14.01 -33.04
C LEU A 173 -24.68 13.59 -32.08
N GLU A 174 -25.90 13.30 -32.56
CA GLU A 174 -26.96 12.67 -31.76
C GLU A 174 -26.67 11.19 -31.46
N ASP A 175 -26.03 10.47 -32.40
CA ASP A 175 -25.59 9.08 -32.19
C ASP A 175 -24.32 9.00 -31.30
N VAL A 176 -23.52 10.07 -31.25
CA VAL A 176 -22.36 10.22 -30.35
C VAL A 176 -22.72 10.90 -29.02
N SER A 177 -23.83 11.65 -28.94
CA SER A 177 -24.31 12.27 -27.69
C SER A 177 -25.17 11.34 -26.83
N SER A 178 -25.58 10.17 -27.37
CA SER A 178 -26.51 9.26 -26.71
C SER A 178 -26.13 7.78 -26.70
N THR A 179 -25.05 7.34 -27.38
CA THR A 179 -24.59 5.97 -27.13
C THR A 179 -24.07 5.84 -25.69
N ASN A 180 -24.61 4.86 -24.99
CA ASN A 180 -24.50 4.68 -23.55
C ASN A 180 -23.13 4.02 -23.22
N TRP A 181 -22.03 4.75 -23.42
CA TRP A 181 -20.67 4.23 -23.17
C TRP A 181 -20.32 4.42 -21.70
N GLY A 182 -20.68 3.45 -20.86
CA GLY A 182 -20.09 3.28 -19.53
C GLY A 182 -20.18 4.47 -18.56
N GLY A 183 -21.15 5.37 -18.75
CA GLY A 183 -21.55 6.38 -17.76
C GLY A 183 -20.77 7.71 -17.75
N GLN A 184 -20.02 8.08 -18.80
CA GLN A 184 -19.25 9.34 -18.78
C GLN A 184 -19.29 10.07 -20.13
N LEU A 185 -20.26 10.97 -20.29
CA LEU A 185 -20.36 11.87 -21.46
C LEU A 185 -19.70 13.21 -21.12
N ILE A 186 -18.79 13.72 -21.96
CA ILE A 186 -18.23 15.07 -21.79
C ILE A 186 -18.73 15.92 -22.95
N GLY A 187 -19.38 17.04 -22.64
CA GLY A 187 -19.79 18.00 -23.66
C GLY A 187 -18.58 18.77 -24.18
N TYR A 188 -18.17 18.53 -25.43
CA TYR A 188 -17.05 19.23 -26.05
C TYR A 188 -17.28 20.75 -26.11
N GLU A 189 -18.54 21.18 -26.23
CA GLU A 189 -18.97 22.57 -26.16
C GLU A 189 -18.60 23.26 -24.84
N HIS A 190 -18.41 22.49 -23.76
CA HIS A 190 -17.98 23.02 -22.46
C HIS A 190 -16.45 23.10 -22.31
N LEU A 191 -15.69 22.28 -23.04
CA LEU A 191 -14.22 22.32 -22.99
C LEU A 191 -13.64 23.63 -23.56
N ASN A 192 -14.39 24.31 -24.44
CA ASN A 192 -13.97 25.54 -25.11
C ASN A 192 -14.50 26.85 -24.48
N LYS A 193 -15.24 26.82 -23.36
CA LYS A 193 -15.82 28.04 -22.74
C LYS A 193 -14.77 28.89 -22.04
N THR A 194 -15.10 29.73 -21.04
CA THR A 194 -14.13 30.32 -20.09
C THR A 194 -14.41 29.78 -18.69
N ILE A 195 -13.40 29.31 -17.95
CA ILE A 195 -13.58 28.84 -16.57
C ILE A 195 -13.20 29.94 -15.58
N PRO A 196 -13.84 30.00 -14.40
CA PRO A 196 -13.46 30.93 -13.34
C PRO A 196 -11.97 30.88 -13.02
N LYS A 197 -11.32 32.04 -12.86
CA LYS A 197 -9.88 32.15 -12.53
C LYS A 197 -9.49 31.35 -11.29
N LYS A 198 -10.38 31.26 -10.29
CA LYS A 198 -10.16 30.48 -9.07
C LYS A 198 -9.92 28.98 -9.37
N LEU A 199 -10.68 28.39 -10.30
CA LEU A 199 -10.52 27.00 -10.71
C LEU A 199 -9.23 26.78 -11.52
N VAL A 200 -8.83 27.76 -12.32
CA VAL A 200 -7.54 27.77 -13.03
C VAL A 200 -6.39 27.77 -12.02
N GLN A 201 -6.44 28.63 -11.01
CA GLN A 201 -5.36 28.76 -10.02
C GLN A 201 -5.19 27.51 -9.15
N GLN A 202 -6.24 26.70 -8.96
CA GLN A 202 -6.19 25.47 -8.17
C GLN A 202 -5.51 24.29 -8.90
N GLY A 203 -5.35 24.35 -10.22
CA GLY A 203 -4.64 23.33 -11.01
C GLY A 203 -5.23 21.92 -10.94
N PRO A 204 -4.47 20.85 -11.23
CA PRO A 204 -4.94 19.45 -11.17
C PRO A 204 -5.24 18.93 -9.75
N ALA A 205 -5.20 19.78 -8.72
CA ALA A 205 -5.62 19.44 -7.35
C ALA A 205 -7.14 19.16 -7.23
N ILE A 206 -7.87 19.28 -8.33
CA ILE A 206 -9.28 18.96 -8.57
C ILE A 206 -9.79 17.68 -7.91
N VAL A 207 -8.95 16.64 -7.82
CA VAL A 207 -9.34 15.34 -7.25
C VAL A 207 -9.54 15.39 -5.74
N ALA A 208 -8.96 16.37 -5.04
CA ALA A 208 -8.92 16.42 -3.59
C ALA A 208 -9.95 17.37 -2.94
N GLY A 209 -10.63 18.23 -3.70
CA GLY A 209 -11.59 19.19 -3.16
C GLY A 209 -12.67 19.61 -4.17
N PHE A 210 -13.92 19.23 -3.91
CA PHE A 210 -15.09 19.63 -4.68
C PHE A 210 -15.93 20.60 -3.83
N ASP A 211 -16.13 21.84 -4.30
CA ASP A 211 -16.77 22.92 -3.54
C ASP A 211 -17.80 23.72 -4.35
N SER A 212 -18.49 24.65 -3.68
CA SER A 212 -19.50 25.53 -4.27
C SER A 212 -18.96 26.51 -5.33
N GLY A 213 -17.65 26.75 -5.38
CA GLY A 213 -17.01 27.60 -6.40
C GLY A 213 -17.22 27.07 -7.83
N ARG A 214 -17.52 25.77 -7.97
CA ARG A 214 -17.83 25.11 -9.25
C ARG A 214 -19.19 25.49 -9.82
N ILE A 215 -20.11 25.91 -8.96
CA ILE A 215 -21.46 26.37 -9.33
C ILE A 215 -21.43 27.81 -9.85
N LEU A 216 -20.31 28.53 -9.76
CA LEU A 216 -20.16 29.86 -10.34
C LEU A 216 -20.26 29.87 -11.87
N ASP A 217 -20.07 28.72 -12.53
CA ASP A 217 -20.40 28.57 -13.95
C ASP A 217 -21.94 28.60 -14.13
N PRO A 218 -22.47 29.49 -15.01
CA PRO A 218 -23.92 29.58 -15.22
C PRO A 218 -24.57 28.26 -15.62
N GLY A 219 -23.88 27.44 -16.42
CA GLY A 219 -24.39 26.12 -16.83
C GLY A 219 -24.45 25.15 -15.65
N ALA A 220 -23.40 25.08 -14.83
CA ALA A 220 -23.39 24.26 -13.62
C ALA A 220 -24.49 24.72 -12.63
N SER A 221 -24.66 26.03 -12.45
CA SER A 221 -25.72 26.61 -11.61
C SER A 221 -27.11 26.23 -12.08
N GLU A 222 -27.38 26.32 -13.38
CA GLU A 222 -28.67 25.96 -13.94
C GLU A 222 -28.97 24.46 -13.75
N GLN A 223 -27.99 23.59 -14.04
CA GLN A 223 -28.17 22.15 -13.86
C GLN A 223 -28.33 21.78 -12.38
N TYR A 224 -27.60 22.43 -11.47
CA TYR A 224 -27.77 22.24 -10.03
C TYR A 224 -29.19 22.62 -9.58
N LYS A 225 -29.73 23.76 -10.03
CA LYS A 225 -31.12 24.17 -9.73
C LYS A 225 -32.15 23.18 -10.26
N LYS A 226 -31.94 22.65 -11.48
CA LYS A 226 -32.79 21.60 -12.06
C LYS A 226 -32.76 20.33 -11.21
N LEU A 227 -31.56 19.90 -10.82
CA LEU A 227 -31.35 18.73 -9.98
C LEU A 227 -32.02 18.88 -8.61
N LEU A 228 -31.83 20.05 -7.99
CA LEU A 228 -32.45 20.41 -6.72
C LEU A 228 -33.97 20.32 -6.81
N LYS A 229 -34.58 20.97 -7.80
CA LYS A 229 -36.04 20.94 -7.98
C LYS A 229 -36.56 19.50 -8.11
N GLY A 230 -35.89 18.65 -8.87
CA GLY A 230 -36.23 17.24 -8.99
C GLY A 230 -36.11 16.49 -7.67
N SER A 231 -35.00 16.69 -6.96
CA SER A 231 -34.70 15.98 -5.70
C SER A 231 -35.63 16.36 -4.55
N LEU A 232 -36.01 17.65 -4.45
CA LEU A 232 -36.94 18.14 -3.43
C LEU A 232 -38.39 17.64 -3.64
N ALA A 233 -38.73 17.21 -4.85
CA ALA A 233 -40.04 16.66 -5.17
C ALA A 233 -40.14 15.14 -4.90
N THR A 234 -39.01 14.48 -4.62
CA THR A 234 -38.96 13.03 -4.36
C THR A 234 -38.97 12.75 -2.87
N ASP A 235 -39.82 11.83 -2.44
CA ASP A 235 -39.80 11.27 -1.09
C ASP A 235 -38.48 10.49 -0.89
N ALA A 236 -37.75 10.81 0.18
CA ALA A 236 -36.49 10.17 0.52
C ALA A 236 -36.64 8.65 0.76
N THR A 237 -37.86 8.17 1.02
CA THR A 237 -38.16 6.73 1.15
C THR A 237 -38.40 6.05 -0.21
N SER A 238 -38.70 6.81 -1.27
CA SER A 238 -38.99 6.32 -2.62
C SER A 238 -37.84 6.49 -3.61
N LEU A 239 -36.59 6.63 -3.13
CA LEU A 239 -35.41 6.82 -3.98
C LEU A 239 -35.33 5.75 -5.08
N ASP A 240 -35.18 6.18 -6.33
CA ASP A 240 -34.98 5.31 -7.48
C ASP A 240 -33.78 5.76 -8.32
N SER A 241 -33.37 4.93 -9.28
CA SER A 241 -32.24 5.23 -10.16
C SER A 241 -32.55 6.40 -11.12
N ASN A 242 -33.82 6.70 -11.42
CA ASN A 242 -34.20 7.80 -12.30
C ASN A 242 -33.88 9.16 -11.67
N LEU A 243 -34.13 9.32 -10.36
CA LEU A 243 -33.73 10.52 -9.62
C LEU A 243 -32.23 10.77 -9.78
N ILE A 244 -31.44 9.70 -9.72
CA ILE A 244 -30.00 9.77 -9.83
C ILE A 244 -29.56 10.09 -11.27
N LEU A 245 -30.21 9.52 -12.28
CA LEU A 245 -29.88 9.80 -13.68
C LEU A 245 -30.01 11.28 -14.05
N ASN A 246 -30.86 12.04 -13.33
CA ASN A 246 -30.96 13.49 -13.50
C ASN A 246 -29.68 14.25 -13.12
N SER A 247 -28.79 13.69 -12.30
CA SER A 247 -27.52 14.35 -11.94
C SER A 247 -26.46 14.26 -13.04
N THR A 248 -26.66 13.41 -14.06
CA THR A 248 -25.71 13.24 -15.16
C THR A 248 -25.39 14.56 -15.83
N ALA A 249 -26.38 15.40 -16.12
CA ALA A 249 -26.15 16.72 -16.73
C ALA A 249 -25.24 17.63 -15.89
N PHE A 250 -25.41 17.64 -14.57
CA PHE A 250 -24.54 18.37 -13.64
C PHE A 250 -23.12 17.79 -13.63
N GLU A 251 -22.99 16.46 -13.56
CA GLU A 251 -21.71 15.76 -13.61
C GLU A 251 -20.89 16.15 -14.85
N ARG A 252 -21.53 16.16 -16.03
CA ARG A 252 -20.87 16.46 -17.31
C ARG A 252 -20.20 17.84 -17.29
N ILE A 253 -20.92 18.84 -16.80
CA ILE A 253 -20.41 20.22 -16.73
C ILE A 253 -19.27 20.30 -15.72
N ALA A 254 -19.46 19.74 -14.52
CA ALA A 254 -18.41 19.71 -13.51
C ALA A 254 -17.14 19.00 -14.02
N ARG A 255 -17.28 17.94 -14.83
CA ARG A 255 -16.14 17.26 -15.44
C ARG A 255 -15.41 18.09 -16.47
N ALA A 256 -16.16 18.79 -17.31
CA ALA A 256 -15.58 19.64 -18.33
C ALA A 256 -14.75 20.77 -17.68
N GLN A 257 -15.24 21.32 -16.56
CA GLN A 257 -14.46 22.27 -15.74
C GLN A 257 -13.16 21.65 -15.25
N ASP A 258 -13.20 20.41 -14.74
CA ASP A 258 -12.05 19.67 -14.21
C ASP A 258 -10.98 19.37 -15.25
N ILE A 259 -11.40 18.80 -16.38
CA ILE A 259 -10.51 18.54 -17.51
C ILE A 259 -9.84 19.84 -17.90
N ARG A 260 -10.60 20.92 -18.04
CA ARG A 260 -10.01 22.16 -18.48
C ARG A 260 -9.04 22.78 -17.48
N ALA A 261 -9.39 22.82 -16.20
CA ALA A 261 -8.50 23.35 -15.17
C ALA A 261 -7.22 22.50 -15.02
N SER A 262 -7.27 21.20 -15.37
CA SER A 262 -6.12 20.30 -15.41
C SER A 262 -5.30 20.38 -16.72
N ASN A 263 -5.84 20.98 -17.78
CA ASN A 263 -5.26 21.00 -19.13
C ASN A 263 -5.23 22.43 -19.69
N GLN A 264 -4.70 23.39 -18.93
CA GLN A 264 -4.82 24.82 -19.23
C GLN A 264 -4.11 25.26 -20.52
N THR A 265 -3.07 24.53 -20.92
CA THR A 265 -2.29 24.79 -22.12
C THR A 265 -2.82 24.02 -23.34
N THR A 266 -3.84 23.19 -23.16
CA THR A 266 -4.35 22.30 -24.21
C THR A 266 -5.40 23.00 -25.07
N ASP A 267 -5.13 23.12 -26.36
CA ASP A 267 -6.15 23.49 -27.35
C ASP A 267 -6.99 22.26 -27.71
N PHE A 268 -8.14 22.12 -27.05
CA PHE A 268 -9.08 21.02 -27.30
C PHE A 268 -9.69 21.05 -28.72
N SER A 269 -9.55 22.15 -29.48
CA SER A 269 -9.95 22.19 -30.89
C SER A 269 -8.90 21.56 -31.83
N ARG A 270 -7.69 21.29 -31.34
CA ARG A 270 -6.55 20.80 -32.12
C ARG A 270 -5.66 19.88 -31.28
N LEU A 271 -6.16 18.69 -30.95
CA LEU A 271 -5.38 17.66 -30.27
C LEU A 271 -4.66 16.76 -31.29
N PRO A 272 -3.32 16.65 -31.24
CA PRO A 272 -2.60 15.61 -31.96
C PRO A 272 -3.00 14.20 -31.49
N THR A 273 -3.06 13.24 -32.41
CA THR A 273 -3.23 11.82 -32.07
C THR A 273 -2.12 11.39 -31.11
N GLY A 274 -2.49 10.68 -30.04
CA GLY A 274 -1.60 10.20 -28.99
C GLY A 274 -1.43 11.16 -27.80
N SER A 275 -1.95 12.40 -27.91
CA SER A 275 -1.93 13.36 -26.79
C SER A 275 -2.62 12.78 -25.56
N SER A 276 -2.04 13.02 -24.38
CA SER A 276 -2.67 12.68 -23.11
C SER A 276 -3.48 13.87 -22.59
N VAL A 277 -4.77 13.66 -22.36
CA VAL A 277 -5.64 14.62 -21.68
C VAL A 277 -5.79 14.20 -20.23
N VAL A 278 -5.48 15.10 -19.31
CA VAL A 278 -5.63 14.86 -17.87
C VAL A 278 -7.11 14.88 -17.50
N THR A 279 -7.54 13.90 -16.72
CA THR A 279 -8.90 13.82 -16.22
C THR A 279 -8.88 13.16 -14.85
N SER A 280 -10.05 12.93 -14.30
CA SER A 280 -10.24 12.11 -13.11
C SER A 280 -10.99 10.82 -13.49
N ASP A 281 -10.73 9.74 -12.77
CA ASP A 281 -11.54 8.53 -12.83
C ASP A 281 -11.98 8.12 -11.42
N PHE A 282 -12.99 7.26 -11.32
CA PHE A 282 -13.31 6.61 -10.05
C PHE A 282 -12.12 5.77 -9.58
N ALA A 283 -11.69 5.94 -8.33
CA ALA A 283 -10.71 5.05 -7.73
C ALA A 283 -11.39 3.71 -7.41
N PRO A 284 -11.00 2.58 -8.03
CA PRO A 284 -11.46 1.27 -7.56
C PRO A 284 -11.14 1.11 -6.07
N GLY A 285 -12.05 0.48 -5.33
CA GLY A 285 -11.85 0.34 -3.89
C GLY A 285 -12.80 -0.65 -3.24
N GLY A 286 -12.46 -1.03 -2.00
CA GLY A 286 -13.36 -1.67 -1.07
C GLY A 286 -14.16 -0.61 -0.31
N TYR A 287 -15.48 -0.67 -0.40
CA TYR A 287 -16.40 0.26 0.22
C TYR A 287 -17.14 -0.41 1.37
N GLN A 288 -17.15 0.21 2.54
CA GLN A 288 -17.92 -0.28 3.68
C GLN A 288 -19.32 0.34 3.66
N LEU A 289 -20.31 -0.49 3.97
CA LEU A 289 -21.68 -0.06 4.22
C LEU A 289 -22.16 -0.61 5.56
N THR A 290 -22.23 0.25 6.57
CA THR A 290 -22.88 -0.08 7.84
C THR A 290 -24.38 -0.13 7.64
N LEU A 291 -25.00 -1.27 7.89
CA LEU A 291 -26.44 -1.46 7.68
C LEU A 291 -27.29 -0.81 8.79
N LYS A 292 -28.54 -0.46 8.45
CA LYS A 292 -29.53 0.01 9.43
C LYS A 292 -29.79 -1.08 10.48
N GLU A 293 -30.20 -0.65 11.67
CA GLU A 293 -30.62 -1.58 12.71
C GLU A 293 -31.82 -2.41 12.21
N GLY A 294 -31.85 -3.70 12.58
CA GLY A 294 -32.87 -4.63 12.09
C GLY A 294 -32.70 -5.15 10.65
N THR A 295 -31.82 -4.57 9.82
CA THR A 295 -31.58 -5.07 8.45
C THR A 295 -30.99 -6.49 8.47
N ASP A 296 -31.51 -7.38 7.61
CA ASP A 296 -30.95 -8.72 7.39
C ASP A 296 -29.73 -8.63 6.47
N VAL A 297 -28.58 -9.10 6.96
CA VAL A 297 -27.29 -8.90 6.29
C VAL A 297 -27.20 -9.70 4.98
N LYS A 298 -27.84 -10.88 4.91
CA LYS A 298 -27.84 -11.72 3.69
C LYS A 298 -28.71 -11.11 2.60
N ALA A 299 -29.91 -10.62 2.95
CA ALA A 299 -30.79 -9.91 2.04
C ALA A 299 -30.14 -8.62 1.53
N ALA A 300 -29.54 -7.83 2.42
CA ALA A 300 -28.82 -6.61 2.05
C ALA A 300 -27.64 -6.91 1.12
N ALA A 301 -26.83 -7.94 1.41
CA ALA A 301 -25.73 -8.35 0.55
C ALA A 301 -26.21 -8.74 -0.86
N LYS A 302 -27.33 -9.48 -0.95
CA LYS A 302 -27.95 -9.86 -2.23
C LYS A 302 -28.44 -8.65 -3.02
N GLU A 303 -29.06 -7.68 -2.36
CA GLU A 303 -29.55 -6.46 -3.00
C GLU A 303 -28.39 -5.58 -3.51
N ILE A 304 -27.36 -5.38 -2.69
CA ILE A 304 -26.14 -4.70 -3.12
C ILE A 304 -25.48 -5.42 -4.29
N PHE A 305 -25.40 -6.76 -4.24
CA PHE A 305 -24.81 -7.55 -5.31
C PHE A 305 -25.60 -7.42 -6.62
N ALA A 306 -26.93 -7.36 -6.56
CA ALA A 306 -27.77 -7.12 -7.73
C ALA A 306 -27.60 -5.70 -8.32
N ALA A 307 -27.16 -4.74 -7.49
CA ALA A 307 -26.90 -3.36 -7.90
C ALA A 307 -25.47 -3.13 -8.43
N LEU A 308 -24.58 -4.12 -8.27
CA LEU A 308 -23.21 -4.05 -8.78
C LEU A 308 -23.19 -4.14 -10.32
N PRO A 309 -22.26 -3.43 -10.99
CA PRO A 309 -22.05 -3.62 -12.42
C PRO A 309 -21.53 -5.05 -12.70
N PRO A 310 -21.75 -5.61 -13.91
CA PRO A 310 -21.32 -6.98 -14.25
C PRO A 310 -19.82 -7.26 -14.08
N THR A 311 -19.01 -6.21 -14.03
CA THR A 311 -17.55 -6.25 -13.89
C THR A 311 -17.05 -6.10 -12.45
N ALA A 312 -17.95 -5.96 -11.46
CA ALA A 312 -17.57 -5.80 -10.06
C ALA A 312 -17.31 -7.14 -9.35
N SER A 313 -16.53 -7.07 -8.28
CA SER A 313 -15.69 -8.20 -7.85
C SER A 313 -16.20 -8.96 -6.63
N ALA A 314 -17.01 -8.37 -5.74
CA ALA A 314 -17.64 -9.09 -4.63
C ALA A 314 -18.52 -8.18 -3.76
N VAL A 315 -19.50 -8.78 -3.07
CA VAL A 315 -20.06 -8.26 -1.82
C VAL A 315 -19.77 -9.29 -0.74
N GLY A 316 -19.02 -8.88 0.29
CA GLY A 316 -18.74 -9.68 1.47
C GLY A 316 -19.44 -9.10 2.68
N GLN A 317 -19.75 -9.94 3.67
CA GLN A 317 -20.00 -9.44 5.01
C GLN A 317 -18.65 -9.09 5.62
N LEU A 318 -18.57 -7.97 6.32
CA LEU A 318 -17.48 -7.72 7.26
C LEU A 318 -17.76 -8.62 8.49
N SER A 319 -17.68 -9.94 8.30
CA SER A 319 -17.59 -10.88 9.42
C SER A 319 -16.37 -10.47 10.26
N LYS A 320 -16.40 -10.80 11.55
CA LYS A 320 -15.62 -10.18 12.63
C LYS A 320 -14.11 -10.40 12.51
N PHE A 321 -13.48 -9.80 11.52
CA PHE A 321 -12.03 -9.69 11.46
C PHE A 321 -11.61 -8.69 12.49
N THR A 322 -11.31 -9.19 13.68
CA THR A 322 -10.58 -8.42 14.67
C THR A 322 -9.11 -8.60 14.34
N PRO A 323 -8.46 -7.60 13.75
CA PRO A 323 -7.04 -7.66 13.52
C PRO A 323 -6.40 -7.66 14.89
N TYR A 324 -5.50 -8.59 15.09
CA TYR A 324 -4.89 -8.91 16.35
C TYR A 324 -3.41 -8.60 16.25
N PHE A 325 -2.96 -7.71 17.11
CA PHE A 325 -1.55 -7.54 17.40
C PHE A 325 -1.13 -8.68 18.30
N ALA A 326 -0.14 -9.46 17.87
CA ALA A 326 0.47 -10.41 18.78
C ALA A 326 1.09 -9.60 19.93
N GLU A 327 0.73 -9.93 21.16
CA GLU A 327 1.32 -9.30 22.34
C GLU A 327 2.85 -9.44 22.26
N PRO A 328 3.60 -8.33 22.34
CA PRO A 328 5.03 -8.39 22.26
C PRO A 328 5.56 -9.15 23.48
N LEU A 329 6.42 -10.14 23.24
CA LEU A 329 7.03 -10.88 24.33
C LEU A 329 8.20 -10.08 24.88
N SER A 330 8.00 -9.46 26.05
CA SER A 330 9.06 -8.80 26.81
C SER A 330 9.95 -9.85 27.49
N GLY A 331 11.28 -9.68 27.37
CA GLY A 331 12.28 -10.40 28.16
C GLY A 331 12.38 -11.93 27.98
N GLY A 332 13.51 -12.39 27.43
CA GLY A 332 14.15 -13.65 27.84
C GLY A 332 13.31 -14.94 27.89
N ALA A 333 12.27 -15.11 27.08
CA ALA A 333 11.71 -16.44 26.84
C ALA A 333 12.89 -17.33 26.42
N GLY A 334 13.26 -18.34 27.23
CA GLY A 334 14.62 -18.89 27.39
C GLY A 334 15.47 -19.23 26.17
N ASP A 335 14.90 -19.20 24.96
CA ASP A 335 15.60 -19.32 23.69
C ASP A 335 16.07 -17.97 23.10
N CYS A 336 15.71 -16.84 23.73
CA CYS A 336 16.01 -15.48 23.27
C CYS A 336 16.96 -14.76 24.23
N THR A 337 18.25 -14.97 24.04
CA THR A 337 19.28 -14.14 24.66
C THR A 337 19.75 -13.07 23.66
N PRO A 338 19.79 -11.79 24.05
CA PRO A 338 20.50 -10.78 23.28
C PRO A 338 21.95 -11.26 23.10
N GLY A 339 22.38 -11.46 21.86
CA GLY A 339 23.74 -11.91 21.59
C GLY A 339 24.71 -10.78 21.94
N ALA A 340 25.34 -10.83 23.12
CA ALA A 340 26.20 -9.76 23.65
C ALA A 340 27.41 -9.40 22.76
N ALA A 341 27.73 -10.23 21.76
CA ALA A 341 28.87 -10.06 20.86
C ALA A 341 28.49 -9.82 19.38
N LYS A 342 27.20 -9.77 19.04
CA LYS A 342 26.76 -9.64 17.64
C LYS A 342 26.19 -8.26 17.34
N LYS A 343 26.56 -7.74 16.16
CA LYS A 343 26.00 -6.53 15.56
C LYS A 343 24.52 -6.80 15.18
N TRP A 344 23.63 -6.51 16.12
CA TRP A 344 22.23 -6.93 16.13
C TRP A 344 21.32 -5.73 16.41
N PRO A 345 20.17 -5.59 15.74
CA PRO A 345 19.62 -6.47 14.70
C PRO A 345 20.25 -6.27 13.32
N ILE A 346 20.99 -5.17 13.12
CA ILE A 346 21.66 -4.84 11.86
C ILE A 346 23.16 -4.72 12.11
N ASP A 347 23.97 -5.22 11.17
CA ASP A 347 25.40 -4.88 11.13
C ASP A 347 25.56 -3.44 10.63
N LEU A 348 25.62 -2.50 11.57
CA LEU A 348 25.70 -1.08 11.22
C LEU A 348 27.05 -0.68 10.63
N ASP A 349 28.15 -1.37 10.94
CA ASP A 349 29.45 -1.07 10.33
C ASP A 349 29.44 -1.43 8.85
N GLU A 350 28.85 -2.58 8.50
CA GLU A 350 28.66 -2.99 7.12
C GLU A 350 27.66 -2.08 6.40
N LEU A 351 26.54 -1.73 7.05
CA LEU A 351 25.57 -0.81 6.49
C LEU A 351 26.23 0.54 6.17
N LYS A 352 27.03 1.08 7.10
CA LYS A 352 27.80 2.31 6.91
C LYS A 352 28.76 2.19 5.74
N THR A 353 29.51 1.08 5.67
CA THR A 353 30.44 0.79 4.57
C THR A 353 29.74 0.83 3.20
N VAL A 354 28.58 0.16 3.07
CA VAL A 354 27.81 0.12 1.81
C VAL A 354 27.29 1.49 1.41
N LEU A 355 26.70 2.21 2.36
CA LEU A 355 26.08 3.50 2.10
C LEU A 355 27.11 4.59 1.81
N GLU A 356 28.27 4.58 2.49
CA GLU A 356 29.42 5.43 2.15
C GLU A 356 29.96 5.12 0.75
N ALA A 357 30.09 3.83 0.41
CA ALA A 357 30.51 3.44 -0.92
C ALA A 357 29.55 3.96 -2.00
N ARG A 358 28.24 3.83 -1.78
CA ARG A 358 27.21 4.36 -2.68
C ARG A 358 27.26 5.88 -2.81
N LYS A 359 27.47 6.59 -1.69
CA LYS A 359 27.61 8.05 -1.68
C LYS A 359 28.81 8.51 -2.52
N ARG A 360 29.96 7.83 -2.39
CA ARG A 360 31.19 8.15 -3.15
C ARG A 360 31.05 7.99 -4.66
N ILE A 361 30.14 7.14 -5.15
CA ILE A 361 29.84 7.01 -6.58
C ILE A 361 28.62 7.84 -7.02
N GLY A 362 28.10 8.72 -6.15
CA GLY A 362 26.93 9.55 -6.45
C GLY A 362 25.63 8.77 -6.59
N LYS A 363 25.53 7.57 -5.99
CA LYS A 363 24.36 6.67 -6.06
C LYS A 363 23.77 6.38 -4.69
N MET A 364 23.63 7.40 -3.84
CA MET A 364 22.91 7.26 -2.55
C MET A 364 21.56 6.59 -2.77
N PRO A 365 21.12 5.68 -1.89
CA PRO A 365 19.79 5.10 -2.00
C PRO A 365 18.73 6.20 -1.99
N LEU A 366 17.83 6.12 -2.97
CA LEU A 366 16.64 6.92 -2.98
C LEU A 366 15.59 6.25 -2.09
N THR A 367 15.05 6.98 -1.13
CA THR A 367 14.06 6.43 -0.21
C THR A 367 12.66 6.64 -0.75
N GLY A 368 11.91 5.55 -0.84
CA GLY A 368 10.48 5.66 -1.10
C GLY A 368 9.72 6.06 0.16
N ARG A 369 8.40 5.91 0.06
CA ARG A 369 7.50 6.14 1.17
C ARG A 369 7.00 4.81 1.73
N LEU A 370 7.15 4.65 3.05
CA LEU A 370 6.70 3.48 3.78
C LEU A 370 5.41 3.79 4.54
N LEU A 371 4.41 2.93 4.32
CA LEU A 371 3.17 2.89 5.08
C LEU A 371 3.30 1.87 6.21
N ILE A 372 3.00 2.23 7.46
CA ILE A 372 3.00 1.30 8.59
C ILE A 372 1.56 1.16 9.09
N LEU A 373 1.02 -0.05 9.00
CA LEU A 373 -0.31 -0.37 9.51
C LEU A 373 -0.16 -1.06 10.86
N ASP A 374 -0.24 -0.26 11.94
CA ASP A 374 -0.01 -0.75 13.30
C ASP A 374 -0.98 -0.12 14.34
N THR A 375 -0.54 0.12 15.57
CA THR A 375 -1.30 0.69 16.69
C THR A 375 -1.15 2.21 16.81
N GLY A 376 -0.57 2.84 15.80
CA GLY A 376 -0.36 4.29 15.71
C GLY A 376 0.91 4.78 16.39
N PHE A 377 0.92 6.07 16.71
CA PHE A 377 2.04 6.76 17.35
C PHE A 377 1.55 7.84 18.31
N PRO A 378 2.26 8.11 19.43
CA PRO A 378 1.83 9.10 20.42
C PRO A 378 1.57 10.47 19.82
N ARG A 379 0.40 11.03 20.14
CA ARG A 379 -0.08 12.31 19.61
C ARG A 379 0.89 13.45 20.01
N GLY A 380 1.26 14.29 19.05
CA GLY A 380 2.07 15.48 19.25
C GLY A 380 3.54 15.19 19.54
N LYS A 381 3.97 13.93 19.39
CA LYS A 381 5.37 13.51 19.65
C LYS A 381 6.21 13.36 18.39
N VAL A 382 5.64 13.56 17.20
CA VAL A 382 6.42 13.69 15.97
C VAL A 382 7.34 14.92 16.10
N GLY A 383 8.64 14.74 15.82
CA GLY A 383 9.66 15.77 16.05
C GLY A 383 10.32 15.70 17.42
N THR A 384 9.80 14.88 18.34
CA THR A 384 10.48 14.61 19.62
C THR A 384 11.56 13.55 19.41
N ALA A 385 12.77 13.80 19.92
CA ALA A 385 13.86 12.85 19.81
C ALA A 385 13.47 11.46 20.36
N PRO A 386 13.85 10.36 19.68
CA PRO A 386 14.71 10.33 18.49
C PRO A 386 13.94 10.42 17.15
N PHE A 387 12.62 10.58 17.17
CA PHE A 387 11.75 10.65 15.99
C PHE A 387 11.67 12.06 15.40
N SER A 388 12.71 12.46 14.67
CA SER A 388 12.71 13.71 13.90
C SER A 388 11.52 13.80 12.94
N GLN A 389 10.93 15.00 12.82
CA GLN A 389 9.83 15.27 11.89
C GLN A 389 10.20 14.95 10.43
N ASN A 390 11.49 14.98 10.09
CA ASN A 390 11.97 14.65 8.74
C ASN A 390 11.68 13.20 8.35
N PHE A 391 11.49 12.29 9.31
CA PHE A 391 11.07 10.92 9.02
C PHE A 391 9.64 10.86 8.49
N PHE A 392 8.79 11.86 8.76
CA PHE A 392 7.38 11.78 8.50
C PHE A 392 6.99 12.69 7.33
N HIS A 393 6.22 12.13 6.41
CA HIS A 393 5.69 12.86 5.28
C HIS A 393 4.43 13.61 5.73
N PRO A 394 4.38 14.95 5.59
CA PRO A 394 3.20 15.71 5.96
C PRO A 394 2.00 15.31 5.09
N SER A 395 0.82 15.25 5.69
CA SER A 395 -0.46 15.08 5.03
C SER A 395 -0.73 16.31 4.16
N PRO A 396 -1.13 16.13 2.90
CA PRO A 396 -1.46 17.25 2.02
C PRO A 396 -2.75 17.98 2.44
N ARG A 397 -3.52 17.44 3.39
CA ARG A 397 -4.76 18.05 3.91
C ARG A 397 -4.44 18.82 5.20
N ASP A 398 -3.82 20.01 5.02
CA ASP A 398 -3.31 20.90 6.08
C ASP A 398 -4.40 21.80 6.75
N ASP A 399 -5.69 21.71 6.37
CA ASP A 399 -6.73 22.66 6.83
C ASP A 399 -7.57 22.18 8.03
N ASP A 400 -7.37 20.97 8.55
CA ASP A 400 -8.06 20.49 9.76
C ASP A 400 -7.17 20.67 11.00
N PRO A 401 -7.44 21.66 11.88
CA PRO A 401 -6.65 21.90 13.09
C PRO A 401 -6.73 20.76 14.11
N LEU A 402 -7.65 19.80 13.94
CA LEU A 402 -7.73 18.60 14.78
C LEU A 402 -6.88 17.45 14.25
N ARG A 403 -6.37 17.54 13.02
CA ARG A 403 -5.47 16.53 12.43
C ARG A 403 -4.03 16.86 12.72
N GLU A 404 -3.26 15.84 13.09
CA GLU A 404 -1.81 15.99 13.13
C GLU A 404 -1.28 15.97 11.71
N ARG A 405 -0.47 16.98 11.40
CA ARG A 405 0.11 17.18 10.07
C ARG A 405 0.83 15.95 9.52
N PHE A 406 1.36 15.08 10.36
CA PHE A 406 2.19 13.95 9.95
C PHE A 406 1.49 12.59 10.01
N LEU A 407 0.18 12.59 10.32
CA LEU A 407 -0.61 11.38 10.49
C LEU A 407 -1.68 11.33 9.40
N TRP A 408 -1.40 10.58 8.34
CA TRP A 408 -2.37 10.34 7.28
C TRP A 408 -3.44 9.40 7.82
N THR A 409 -4.72 9.72 7.65
CA THR A 409 -5.79 8.76 7.95
C THR A 409 -6.80 8.83 6.82
N VAL A 410 -6.82 7.81 5.96
CA VAL A 410 -7.79 7.70 4.86
C VAL A 410 -9.20 7.35 5.35
N ALA A 411 -9.28 6.78 6.54
CA ALA A 411 -10.49 6.64 7.34
C ALA A 411 -10.20 7.23 8.71
N ARG A 412 -11.16 7.91 9.37
CA ARG A 412 -10.99 8.24 10.80
C ARG A 412 -11.02 6.92 11.58
N PRO A 413 -9.90 6.36 12.10
CA PRO A 413 -10.08 5.46 13.23
C PRO A 413 -10.73 6.28 14.36
N PRO A 414 -11.57 5.65 15.22
CA PRO A 414 -12.16 6.35 16.35
C PRO A 414 -11.07 6.89 17.31
N GLU A 415 -9.91 6.25 17.39
CA GLU A 415 -8.76 6.65 18.19
C GLU A 415 -7.44 6.34 17.46
N TYR A 416 -6.47 7.27 17.47
CA TYR A 416 -5.21 7.13 16.74
C TYR A 416 -4.12 6.42 17.54
N PHE A 417 -4.04 6.69 18.85
CA PHE A 417 -3.10 6.08 19.77
C PHE A 417 -3.69 6.04 21.18
N ASN A 418 -3.53 4.92 21.90
CA ASN A 418 -4.05 4.79 23.28
C ASN A 418 -2.92 4.96 24.28
N GLU A 419 -2.72 6.15 24.82
CA GLU A 419 -1.67 6.35 25.84
C GLU A 419 -1.87 5.49 27.11
N ASN A 420 -3.08 4.97 27.32
CA ASN A 420 -3.43 4.16 28.49
C ASN A 420 -3.38 2.64 28.22
N SER A 421 -2.96 2.21 27.03
CA SER A 421 -2.84 0.78 26.70
C SER A 421 -1.38 0.43 26.49
N GLU A 422 -0.88 -0.58 27.21
CA GLU A 422 0.47 -1.11 27.02
C GLU A 422 0.72 -1.56 25.57
N ASN A 423 -0.31 -2.12 24.92
CA ASN A 423 -0.24 -2.53 23.51
C ASN A 423 -0.14 -1.37 22.51
N ALA A 424 -0.42 -0.12 22.91
CA ALA A 424 -0.30 1.01 21.99
C ALA A 424 1.15 1.28 21.60
N SER A 425 2.10 0.93 22.47
CA SER A 425 3.53 1.08 22.18
C SER A 425 4.06 0.10 21.12
N HIS A 426 3.25 -0.86 20.66
CA HIS A 426 3.65 -1.79 19.60
C HIS A 426 4.05 -1.03 18.31
N GLY A 427 3.28 -0.01 17.93
CA GLY A 427 3.51 0.79 16.72
C GLY A 427 4.79 1.62 16.80
N VAL A 428 5.14 2.11 18.00
CA VAL A 428 6.42 2.78 18.25
C VAL A 428 7.59 1.80 18.04
N GLY A 429 7.44 0.58 18.55
CA GLY A 429 8.47 -0.46 18.39
C GLY A 429 8.67 -0.87 16.92
N VAL A 430 7.57 -1.00 16.18
CA VAL A 430 7.58 -1.30 14.73
C VAL A 430 8.21 -0.14 13.94
N LEU A 431 7.79 1.10 14.21
CA LEU A 431 8.33 2.29 13.55
C LEU A 431 9.83 2.44 13.80
N THR A 432 10.30 2.23 15.03
CA THR A 432 11.73 2.31 15.37
C THR A 432 12.56 1.42 14.45
N LEU A 433 12.12 0.18 14.24
CA LEU A 433 12.83 -0.79 13.40
C LEU A 433 12.63 -0.54 11.90
N ALA A 434 11.49 0.01 11.50
CA ALA A 434 11.23 0.47 10.15
C ALA A 434 12.13 1.65 9.73
N LEU A 435 12.69 2.36 10.71
CA LEU A 435 13.71 3.41 10.54
C LEU A 435 15.15 2.91 10.76
N GLY A 436 15.35 1.60 10.87
CA GLY A 436 16.67 0.97 11.01
C GLY A 436 17.14 0.72 12.44
N GLY A 437 16.28 0.93 13.44
CA GLY A 437 16.54 0.61 14.85
C GLY A 437 17.06 1.77 15.69
N THR A 438 17.17 1.55 17.00
CA THR A 438 17.50 2.57 18.00
C THR A 438 18.83 3.27 17.71
N GLN A 439 19.89 2.50 17.48
CA GLN A 439 21.22 3.05 17.29
C GLN A 439 21.31 3.95 16.05
N LEU A 440 20.66 3.58 14.94
CA LEU A 440 20.68 4.40 13.73
C LEU A 440 19.91 5.71 13.89
N LEU A 441 18.82 5.68 14.68
CA LEU A 441 18.04 6.87 15.03
C LEU A 441 18.84 7.83 15.92
N ASP A 442 19.52 7.30 16.93
CA ASP A 442 20.30 8.09 17.89
C ASP A 442 21.49 8.81 17.24
N GLU A 443 22.15 8.17 16.26
CA GLU A 443 23.30 8.73 15.58
C GLU A 443 22.95 9.82 14.55
N GLY A 444 21.70 9.87 14.05
CA GLY A 444 21.28 10.77 12.98
C GLY A 444 22.05 10.60 11.65
N TRP A 445 22.87 9.55 11.55
CA TRP A 445 23.88 9.36 10.49
C TRP A 445 23.24 9.00 9.15
N LEU A 446 22.10 8.29 9.16
CA LEU A 446 21.44 7.80 7.95
C LEU A 446 21.15 8.92 6.95
N TRP A 447 20.67 10.09 7.43
CA TRP A 447 20.25 11.23 6.61
C TRP A 447 21.33 11.78 5.68
N GLN A 448 22.60 11.59 6.03
CA GLN A 448 23.73 12.07 5.23
C GLN A 448 24.09 11.10 4.10
N HIS A 449 23.37 9.97 4.00
CA HIS A 449 23.71 8.84 3.14
C HIS A 449 22.54 8.31 2.31
N ILE A 450 21.36 8.93 2.44
CA ILE A 450 20.15 8.60 1.68
C ILE A 450 19.54 9.88 1.11
N ASP A 451 18.85 9.77 -0.01
CA ASP A 451 18.03 10.87 -0.56
C ASP A 451 16.57 10.63 -0.19
N THR A 452 16.00 11.53 0.61
CA THR A 452 14.71 11.29 1.28
C THR A 452 13.49 11.88 0.60
N GLN A 453 13.66 12.67 -0.48
CA GLN A 453 12.56 13.28 -1.24
C GLN A 453 11.37 13.80 -0.40
N GLY A 454 11.63 14.35 0.80
CA GLY A 454 10.61 14.96 1.66
C GLY A 454 9.93 14.03 2.67
N GLY A 455 10.50 12.85 2.99
CA GLY A 455 10.10 12.05 4.15
C GLY A 455 10.08 10.54 3.90
N PHE A 456 10.13 9.75 4.98
CA PHE A 456 10.33 8.29 4.94
C PHE A 456 9.04 7.50 5.23
N ILE A 457 8.19 8.02 6.11
CA ILE A 457 6.99 7.38 6.67
C ILE A 457 5.76 8.21 6.31
N VAL A 458 4.72 7.58 5.76
CA VAL A 458 3.50 8.30 5.34
C VAL A 458 2.36 8.18 6.34
N ASP A 459 2.18 7.02 6.96
CA ASP A 459 1.03 6.78 7.82
C ASP A 459 1.40 5.69 8.85
N LEU A 460 0.84 5.85 10.04
CA LEU A 460 0.94 4.97 11.20
C LEU A 460 -0.50 4.68 11.60
N MET A 461 -1.11 3.66 11.03
CA MET A 461 -2.55 3.51 11.22
C MET A 461 -2.91 3.26 12.69
N GLY A 462 -4.07 3.73 13.15
CA GLY A 462 -4.53 3.65 14.54
C GLY A 462 -5.35 2.38 14.87
N TYR A 463 -6.01 2.38 16.03
CA TYR A 463 -6.68 1.21 16.59
C TYR A 463 -8.20 1.42 16.76
N GLN A 464 -8.90 0.34 17.03
CA GLN A 464 -10.25 0.31 17.58
C GLN A 464 -10.18 -0.30 18.99
N ARG A 465 -10.71 0.40 19.99
CA ARG A 465 -10.83 -0.16 21.34
C ARG A 465 -11.88 -1.26 21.34
N LEU A 466 -11.48 -2.45 21.77
CA LEU A 466 -12.37 -3.60 21.95
C LEU A 466 -12.77 -3.72 23.44
N PRO A 467 -13.84 -4.48 23.75
CA PRO A 467 -14.19 -4.81 25.13
C PRO A 467 -12.98 -5.38 25.91
N GLY A 468 -12.84 -4.97 27.17
CA GLY A 468 -11.76 -5.44 28.06
C GLY A 468 -10.39 -4.80 27.82
N ASN A 469 -10.35 -3.53 27.34
CA ASN A 469 -9.11 -2.78 27.05
C ASN A 469 -8.19 -3.42 26.00
N LYS A 470 -8.71 -4.34 25.19
CA LYS A 470 -7.97 -4.88 24.06
C LYS A 470 -7.94 -3.86 22.92
N LEU A 471 -6.84 -3.81 22.18
CA LEU A 471 -6.75 -3.05 20.94
C LEU A 471 -7.01 -4.00 19.78
N GLY A 472 -7.99 -3.67 18.95
CA GLY A 472 -8.14 -4.22 17.61
C GLY A 472 -7.67 -3.21 16.58
N VAL A 473 -7.56 -3.62 15.32
CA VAL A 473 -7.46 -2.66 14.21
C VAL A 473 -8.82 -2.49 13.56
N ASP A 474 -9.13 -1.28 13.13
CA ASP A 474 -10.27 -1.06 12.25
C ASP A 474 -9.96 -1.72 10.89
N ALA A 475 -10.63 -2.83 10.60
CA ALA A 475 -10.46 -3.57 9.34
C ALA A 475 -10.74 -2.69 8.11
N ASN A 476 -11.59 -1.67 8.22
CA ASN A 476 -11.87 -0.73 7.13
C ASN A 476 -10.72 0.23 6.90
N ALA A 477 -10.08 0.66 7.98
CA ALA A 477 -8.88 1.46 7.89
C ALA A 477 -7.78 0.63 7.20
N VAL A 478 -7.57 -0.63 7.60
CA VAL A 478 -6.56 -1.50 6.94
C VAL A 478 -6.90 -1.70 5.47
N THR A 479 -8.15 -2.02 5.17
CA THR A 479 -8.59 -2.33 3.80
C THR A 479 -8.44 -1.12 2.88
N ARG A 480 -8.83 0.08 3.32
CA ARG A 480 -8.63 1.33 2.56
C ARG A 480 -7.15 1.68 2.39
N SER A 481 -6.37 1.46 3.45
CA SER A 481 -4.92 1.66 3.39
C SER A 481 -4.25 0.66 2.45
N LEU A 482 -4.77 -0.56 2.30
CA LEU A 482 -4.23 -1.56 1.36
C LEU A 482 -4.68 -1.36 -0.08
N SER A 483 -5.90 -0.84 -0.30
CA SER A 483 -6.38 -0.52 -1.66
C SER A 483 -5.63 0.65 -2.29
N GLY A 484 -4.90 1.42 -1.49
CA GLY A 484 -4.26 2.66 -1.92
C GLY A 484 -5.21 3.84 -2.06
N THR A 485 -6.49 3.64 -1.70
CA THR A 485 -7.47 4.70 -1.68
C THR A 485 -7.05 5.74 -0.65
N GLY A 486 -6.64 6.91 -1.12
CA GLY A 486 -6.20 8.02 -0.27
C GLY A 486 -4.71 8.07 0.06
N TRP A 487 -3.87 7.22 -0.57
CA TRP A 487 -2.41 7.46 -0.63
C TRP A 487 -2.04 8.76 -1.37
N GLY A 488 -3.01 9.45 -1.99
CA GLY A 488 -2.80 10.77 -2.58
C GLY A 488 -1.69 10.76 -3.63
N GLN A 489 -0.78 11.72 -3.55
CA GLN A 489 0.44 11.75 -4.37
C GLN A 489 1.62 11.01 -3.72
N ALA A 490 1.40 10.31 -2.59
CA ALA A 490 2.47 9.55 -1.98
C ALA A 490 2.85 8.36 -2.85
N ASP A 491 4.08 8.41 -3.35
CA ASP A 491 4.74 7.30 -4.02
C ASP A 491 5.08 6.21 -2.98
N ILE A 492 4.04 5.55 -2.45
CA ILE A 492 4.16 4.45 -1.50
C ILE A 492 4.88 3.31 -2.21
N VAL A 493 6.03 2.91 -1.69
CA VAL A 493 6.82 1.80 -2.24
C VAL A 493 6.70 0.55 -1.38
N SER A 494 6.33 0.69 -0.11
CA SER A 494 6.21 -0.45 0.78
C SER A 494 5.13 -0.22 1.82
N VAL A 495 4.49 -1.31 2.24
CA VAL A 495 3.51 -1.35 3.32
C VAL A 495 3.97 -2.39 4.33
N ASN A 496 4.14 -2.00 5.58
CA ASN A 496 4.38 -2.91 6.69
C ASN A 496 3.05 -3.31 7.36
N LEU A 497 2.85 -4.61 7.53
CA LEU A 497 1.75 -5.18 8.31
C LEU A 497 2.33 -6.09 9.39
N SER A 498 2.50 -5.54 10.59
CA SER A 498 2.96 -6.26 11.78
C SER A 498 1.80 -6.78 12.63
N LEU A 499 0.80 -7.37 11.96
CA LEU A 499 -0.47 -7.83 12.53
C LEU A 499 -0.95 -9.12 11.88
N LYS A 500 -1.86 -9.85 12.54
CA LYS A 500 -2.64 -10.95 11.95
C LYS A 500 -4.13 -10.64 11.98
N PHE A 501 -4.90 -11.20 11.06
CA PHE A 501 -6.36 -11.16 11.15
C PHE A 501 -6.86 -12.42 11.83
N ASN A 502 -7.63 -12.29 12.92
CA ASN A 502 -8.34 -13.43 13.48
C ASN A 502 -9.54 -13.72 12.58
N ILE A 503 -9.46 -14.83 11.86
CA ILE A 503 -10.49 -15.29 10.92
C ILE A 503 -11.05 -16.59 11.47
N GLU A 504 -12.36 -16.64 11.77
CA GLU A 504 -12.99 -17.87 12.25
C GLU A 504 -13.07 -18.92 11.12
N THR A 505 -13.37 -18.50 9.89
CA THR A 505 -13.40 -19.39 8.71
C THR A 505 -12.81 -18.74 7.45
N MET A 506 -12.10 -19.51 6.62
CA MET A 506 -11.49 -18.96 5.38
C MET A 506 -12.50 -18.45 4.35
N GLU A 507 -13.74 -18.97 4.36
CA GLU A 507 -14.83 -18.48 3.49
C GLU A 507 -15.21 -17.02 3.78
N GLU A 508 -14.94 -16.57 5.00
CA GLU A 508 -15.20 -15.22 5.44
C GLU A 508 -14.03 -14.28 5.12
N ALA A 509 -12.83 -14.81 4.87
CA ALA A 509 -11.61 -14.00 4.79
C ALA A 509 -11.71 -12.91 3.71
N PRO A 510 -11.29 -11.66 4.00
CA PRO A 510 -11.25 -10.63 2.98
C PRO A 510 -10.34 -11.07 1.84
N ASP A 511 -10.76 -10.80 0.61
CA ASP A 511 -9.91 -11.01 -0.56
C ASP A 511 -8.81 -9.95 -0.61
N PHE A 512 -7.79 -10.11 0.25
CA PHE A 512 -6.59 -9.29 0.21
C PHE A 512 -5.80 -9.47 -1.10
N SER A 513 -6.03 -10.58 -1.79
CA SER A 513 -5.30 -10.96 -2.98
C SER A 513 -5.46 -9.91 -4.08
N GLY A 514 -6.66 -9.33 -4.22
CA GLY A 514 -6.94 -8.26 -5.16
C GLY A 514 -6.14 -6.98 -4.88
N TYR A 515 -5.94 -6.59 -3.62
CA TYR A 515 -5.14 -5.40 -3.29
C TYR A 515 -3.67 -5.58 -3.65
N PHE A 516 -3.14 -6.78 -3.42
CA PHE A 516 -1.77 -7.10 -3.82
C PHE A 516 -1.62 -7.10 -5.35
N ASP A 517 -2.60 -7.63 -6.07
CA ASP A 517 -2.60 -7.66 -7.54
C ASP A 517 -2.70 -6.25 -8.16
N GLU A 518 -3.51 -5.38 -7.58
CA GLU A 518 -3.70 -4.00 -8.06
C GLU A 518 -2.48 -3.09 -7.80
N GLN A 519 -1.65 -3.42 -6.80
CA GLN A 519 -0.52 -2.57 -6.35
C GLN A 519 0.85 -3.23 -6.62
N GLN A 520 1.10 -3.68 -7.85
CA GLN A 520 2.34 -4.40 -8.21
C GLN A 520 3.65 -3.61 -7.98
N GLN A 521 3.59 -2.28 -7.94
CA GLN A 521 4.70 -1.40 -7.63
C GLN A 521 5.02 -1.31 -6.13
N VAL A 522 4.14 -1.82 -5.25
CA VAL A 522 4.27 -1.77 -3.80
C VAL A 522 4.72 -3.13 -3.28
N LEU A 523 5.70 -3.15 -2.37
CA LEU A 523 6.05 -4.35 -1.62
C LEU A 523 5.34 -4.38 -0.27
N PHE A 524 4.41 -5.32 -0.10
CA PHE A 524 3.73 -5.58 1.17
C PHE A 524 4.61 -6.51 2.01
N VAL A 525 5.01 -6.08 3.19
CA VAL A 525 5.88 -6.82 4.11
C VAL A 525 5.07 -7.21 5.34
N ILE A 526 4.94 -8.51 5.59
CA ILE A 526 3.96 -9.06 6.52
C ILE A 526 4.68 -9.91 7.56
N ALA A 527 4.32 -9.74 8.84
CA ALA A 527 4.77 -10.61 9.91
C ALA A 527 4.15 -12.02 9.81
N ALA A 528 4.95 -13.08 9.97
CA ALA A 528 4.43 -14.46 9.89
C ALA A 528 3.50 -14.85 11.07
N GLY A 529 3.68 -14.23 12.23
CA GLY A 529 2.96 -14.52 13.48
C GLY A 529 3.82 -15.28 14.50
N ASN A 530 3.35 -15.37 15.74
CA ASN A 530 4.15 -15.77 16.92
C ASN A 530 3.64 -17.05 17.62
N ASP A 531 2.92 -17.91 16.90
CA ASP A 531 2.26 -19.10 17.46
C ASP A 531 3.09 -20.40 17.25
N GLY A 532 4.25 -20.32 16.60
CA GLY A 532 5.07 -21.47 16.18
C GLY A 532 4.40 -22.39 15.15
N ALA A 533 3.27 -21.95 14.58
CA ALA A 533 2.41 -22.71 13.71
C ALA A 533 2.82 -22.60 12.23
N ASP A 534 2.21 -23.42 11.36
CA ASP A 534 2.28 -23.16 9.92
C ASP A 534 1.43 -21.93 9.57
N VAL A 535 1.88 -21.08 8.65
CA VAL A 535 1.11 -19.89 8.23
C VAL A 535 -0.05 -20.22 7.29
N VAL A 536 -0.26 -21.48 6.88
CA VAL A 536 -1.44 -21.88 6.11
C VAL A 536 -2.72 -21.46 6.84
N GLY A 537 -3.58 -20.67 6.19
CA GLY A 537 -4.81 -20.13 6.78
C GLY A 537 -4.61 -18.88 7.65
N ILE A 538 -3.37 -18.41 7.83
CA ILE A 538 -3.08 -17.19 8.59
C ILE A 538 -2.99 -16.01 7.63
N ILE A 539 -3.94 -15.08 7.75
CA ILE A 539 -4.02 -13.89 6.89
C ILE A 539 -3.37 -12.68 7.59
N PRO A 540 -2.57 -11.86 6.88
CA PRO A 540 -2.25 -11.96 5.46
C PRO A 540 -0.95 -12.75 5.18
N ALA A 541 -0.34 -13.36 6.20
CA ALA A 541 0.94 -14.07 6.10
C ALA A 541 0.99 -15.16 5.02
N GLN A 542 -0.10 -15.88 4.76
CA GLN A 542 -0.16 -16.92 3.73
C GLN A 542 0.01 -16.40 2.29
N TRP A 543 -0.08 -15.07 2.07
CA TRP A 543 0.06 -14.49 0.73
C TRP A 543 1.51 -14.29 0.29
N GLY A 544 2.47 -14.54 1.18
CA GLY A 544 3.89 -14.54 0.83
C GLY A 544 4.31 -15.72 -0.05
N GLY A 545 5.61 -15.97 -0.10
CA GLY A 545 6.16 -17.09 -0.84
C GLY A 545 6.01 -16.95 -2.35
N THR A 546 5.46 -17.97 -3.00
CA THR A 546 5.10 -17.92 -4.43
C THR A 546 3.67 -17.43 -4.68
N SER A 547 2.87 -17.25 -3.62
CA SER A 547 1.44 -16.91 -3.74
C SER A 547 1.24 -15.54 -4.39
N LYS A 548 1.90 -14.50 -3.86
CA LYS A 548 1.96 -13.17 -4.47
C LYS A 548 3.41 -12.70 -4.66
N ARG A 549 3.68 -12.12 -5.83
CA ARG A 549 5.05 -11.70 -6.22
C ARG A 549 5.54 -10.47 -5.45
N ASN A 550 4.63 -9.63 -4.96
CA ASN A 550 4.91 -8.38 -4.26
C ASN A 550 4.50 -8.42 -2.78
N VAL A 551 4.37 -9.62 -2.21
CA VAL A 551 4.14 -9.83 -0.76
C VAL A 551 5.33 -10.58 -0.19
N LEU A 552 5.96 -10.06 0.87
CA LEU A 552 7.08 -10.67 1.57
C LEU A 552 6.64 -11.04 2.99
N THR A 553 6.48 -12.33 3.26
CA THR A 553 6.18 -12.80 4.62
C THR A 553 7.46 -13.11 5.38
N VAL A 554 7.59 -12.54 6.57
CA VAL A 554 8.83 -12.50 7.34
C VAL A 554 8.68 -13.28 8.65
N GLY A 555 9.47 -14.33 8.79
CA GLY A 555 9.65 -15.06 10.05
C GLY A 555 10.71 -14.40 10.93
N ALA A 556 10.77 -14.81 12.19
CA ALA A 556 11.72 -14.27 13.17
C ALA A 556 12.88 -15.25 13.41
N VAL A 557 14.09 -14.70 13.50
CA VAL A 557 15.31 -15.41 13.90
C VAL A 557 15.91 -14.79 15.16
N SER A 558 16.73 -15.59 15.83
CA SER A 558 17.58 -15.17 16.94
C SER A 558 18.92 -14.58 16.47
N SER A 559 19.66 -13.94 17.38
CA SER A 559 20.98 -13.36 17.12
C SER A 559 21.99 -14.36 16.53
N ASP A 560 21.82 -15.65 16.80
CA ASP A 560 22.63 -16.73 16.20
C ASP A 560 22.19 -17.17 14.80
N ASN A 561 21.25 -16.46 14.17
CA ASN A 561 20.61 -16.80 12.88
C ASN A 561 19.79 -18.11 12.89
N ARG A 562 19.48 -18.67 14.07
CA ARG A 562 18.53 -19.78 14.19
C ARG A 562 17.10 -19.27 14.12
N TYR A 563 16.23 -20.09 13.55
CA TYR A 563 14.80 -19.79 13.51
C TYR A 563 14.22 -19.77 14.92
N TRP A 564 13.47 -18.72 15.26
CA TRP A 564 12.88 -18.60 16.58
C TRP A 564 11.70 -19.57 16.71
N ALA A 565 11.67 -20.39 17.77
CA ALA A 565 10.70 -21.48 17.91
C ALA A 565 9.23 -21.01 17.90
N LYS A 566 8.96 -19.78 18.37
CA LYS A 566 7.62 -19.18 18.35
C LYS A 566 7.27 -18.51 17.02
N SER A 567 8.22 -18.31 16.11
CA SER A 567 7.89 -17.77 14.79
C SER A 567 7.04 -18.77 14.02
N ASN A 568 5.91 -18.32 13.48
CA ASN A 568 5.16 -19.12 12.51
C ASN A 568 6.01 -19.33 11.25
N LYS A 569 5.90 -20.51 10.66
CA LYS A 569 6.81 -21.05 9.64
C LYS A 569 6.04 -21.55 8.41
N SER A 570 6.70 -21.63 7.26
CA SER A 570 6.22 -22.38 6.10
C SER A 570 7.27 -22.36 4.99
N LYS A 571 7.54 -23.52 4.39
CA LYS A 571 8.37 -23.62 3.17
C LYS A 571 7.73 -22.95 1.95
N SER A 572 6.41 -22.81 1.97
CA SER A 572 5.65 -22.31 0.82
C SER A 572 5.37 -20.82 0.92
N PHE A 573 5.14 -20.31 2.13
CA PHE A 573 4.57 -18.98 2.34
C PHE A 573 5.46 -18.02 3.13
N VAL A 574 6.31 -18.50 4.05
CA VAL A 574 7.28 -17.62 4.73
C VAL A 574 8.48 -17.46 3.83
N ASP A 575 8.72 -16.25 3.34
CA ASP A 575 9.76 -15.99 2.36
C ASP A 575 11.16 -16.02 2.98
N ILE A 576 11.36 -15.32 4.10
CA ILE A 576 12.67 -15.08 4.71
C ILE A 576 12.55 -15.00 6.24
N GLY A 577 13.63 -15.32 6.95
CA GLY A 577 13.77 -14.99 8.37
C GLY A 577 14.43 -13.61 8.53
N ALA A 578 14.08 -12.85 9.56
CA ALA A 578 14.77 -11.61 9.92
C ALA A 578 14.88 -11.49 11.45
N PRO A 579 15.77 -10.64 11.98
CA PRO A 579 15.92 -10.45 13.42
C PRO A 579 14.56 -10.21 14.10
N GLY A 580 14.20 -11.04 15.07
CA GLY A 580 12.89 -10.98 15.73
C GLY A 580 12.84 -11.46 17.15
N CYS A 581 13.98 -11.91 17.68
CA CYS A 581 14.09 -12.45 19.03
C CYS A 581 15.11 -11.61 19.79
N ALA A 582 14.68 -11.04 20.91
CA ALA A 582 15.42 -10.05 21.70
C ALA A 582 15.94 -8.86 20.85
N VAL A 583 15.04 -8.19 20.14
CA VAL A 583 15.34 -7.03 19.29
C VAL A 583 15.23 -5.73 20.10
N PRO A 584 16.31 -4.92 20.21
CA PRO A 584 16.25 -3.60 20.80
C PRO A 584 15.36 -2.66 19.99
N THR A 585 14.44 -1.97 20.66
CA THR A 585 13.51 -1.01 20.05
C THR A 585 13.08 0.05 21.08
N LEU A 586 12.13 0.92 20.74
CA LEU A 586 11.57 1.92 21.65
C LEU A 586 10.12 1.60 21.99
N SER A 587 9.72 1.99 23.19
CA SER A 587 8.34 2.02 23.66
C SER A 587 7.99 3.44 24.10
N TRP A 588 6.71 3.80 24.03
CA TRP A 588 6.22 5.03 24.66
C TRP A 588 5.84 4.75 26.11
N ASN A 589 6.41 5.52 27.03
CA ASN A 589 6.00 5.52 28.42
C ASN A 589 5.11 6.74 28.67
N SER A 590 3.81 6.51 28.84
CA SER A 590 2.81 7.58 29.04
C SER A 590 2.96 8.29 30.40
N THR A 591 3.57 7.65 31.39
CA THR A 591 3.82 8.25 32.71
C THR A 591 5.01 9.22 32.65
N SER A 592 6.14 8.78 32.07
CA SER A 592 7.33 9.61 31.94
C SER A 592 7.25 10.58 30.74
N GLN A 593 6.29 10.38 29.84
CA GLN A 593 6.12 11.10 28.58
C GLN A 593 7.40 11.06 27.72
N LYS A 594 8.07 9.90 27.70
CA LYS A 594 9.33 9.68 26.99
C LYS A 594 9.30 8.39 26.18
N PHE A 595 10.13 8.36 25.14
CA PHE A 595 10.50 7.13 24.46
C PHE A 595 11.58 6.42 25.27
N GLU A 596 11.33 5.16 25.62
CA GLU A 596 12.22 4.35 26.46
C GLU A 596 12.71 3.14 25.68
N PRO A 597 14.01 2.79 25.78
CA PRO A 597 14.56 1.60 25.15
C PRO A 597 13.96 0.35 25.80
N VAL A 598 13.50 -0.57 24.96
CA VAL A 598 12.96 -1.87 25.35
C VAL A 598 13.53 -2.97 24.45
N VAL A 599 13.46 -4.21 24.90
CA VAL A 599 13.86 -5.38 24.12
C VAL A 599 12.66 -6.29 23.96
N LEU A 600 12.21 -6.46 22.72
CA LEU A 600 10.98 -7.19 22.39
C LEU A 600 11.27 -8.36 21.45
N SER A 601 10.40 -9.38 21.47
CA SER A 601 10.45 -10.51 20.55
C SER A 601 9.11 -10.70 19.84
N GLY A 602 9.17 -11.03 18.55
CA GLY A 602 8.01 -11.15 17.68
C GLY A 602 8.38 -11.00 16.20
N THR A 603 7.65 -11.69 15.31
CA THR A 603 7.71 -11.43 13.87
C THR A 603 7.28 -10.01 13.51
N SER A 604 6.48 -9.37 14.39
CA SER A 604 6.17 -7.94 14.32
C SER A 604 7.40 -7.04 14.37
N PHE A 605 8.52 -7.50 14.92
CA PHE A 605 9.79 -6.76 14.96
C PHE A 605 10.74 -7.19 13.82
N SER A 606 10.45 -8.31 13.16
CA SER A 606 11.18 -8.80 11.99
C SER A 606 10.71 -8.15 10.69
N ALA A 607 9.40 -8.08 10.48
CA ALA A 607 8.79 -7.43 9.32
C ALA A 607 9.28 -6.00 9.08
N PRO A 608 9.32 -5.09 10.08
CA PRO A 608 9.75 -3.70 9.86
C PRO A 608 11.21 -3.57 9.43
N LEU A 609 12.10 -4.50 9.80
CA LEU A 609 13.48 -4.50 9.31
C LEU A 609 13.55 -4.80 7.79
N ALA A 610 12.71 -5.71 7.30
CA ALA A 610 12.58 -5.95 5.86
C ALA A 610 11.90 -4.77 5.15
N SER A 611 10.94 -4.10 5.80
CA SER A 611 10.36 -2.85 5.30
C SER A 611 11.39 -1.72 5.19
N PHE A 612 12.28 -1.58 6.17
CA PHE A 612 13.39 -0.62 6.12
C PHE A 612 14.27 -0.86 4.89
N ALA A 613 14.70 -2.11 4.68
CA ALA A 613 15.46 -2.47 3.48
C ALA A 613 14.67 -2.17 2.19
N SER A 614 13.40 -2.55 2.13
CA SER A 614 12.54 -2.26 0.97
C SER A 614 12.42 -0.78 0.67
N ASN A 615 12.30 0.07 1.68
CA ASN A 615 12.09 1.50 1.48
C ASN A 615 13.32 2.19 0.86
N LEU A 616 14.52 1.69 1.16
CA LEU A 616 15.78 2.14 0.58
C LEU A 616 16.07 1.55 -0.81
N LEU A 617 15.17 0.73 -1.35
CA LEU A 617 15.29 0.06 -2.64
C LEU A 617 14.34 0.66 -3.69
N GLN A 618 14.03 1.96 -3.62
CA GLN A 618 13.10 2.62 -4.57
C GLN A 618 13.58 2.58 -6.03
N GLU A 619 14.89 2.44 -6.27
CA GLU A 619 15.43 2.24 -7.62
C GLU A 619 14.81 1.03 -8.35
N PHE A 620 14.26 0.07 -7.60
CA PHE A 620 13.39 -0.98 -8.14
C PHE A 620 11.93 -0.52 -8.06
N THR A 621 11.36 -0.13 -9.19
CA THR A 621 9.98 0.39 -9.26
C THR A 621 8.92 -0.67 -8.97
N ALA A 622 9.17 -1.93 -9.33
CA ALA A 622 8.25 -3.03 -9.04
C ALA A 622 8.49 -3.62 -7.63
N GLY A 623 7.40 -3.85 -6.87
CA GLY A 623 7.48 -4.47 -5.55
C GLY A 623 8.09 -5.88 -5.60
N ALA A 624 7.79 -6.64 -6.65
CA ALA A 624 8.40 -7.94 -6.90
C ALA A 624 9.93 -7.89 -7.07
N ARG A 625 10.47 -6.81 -7.66
CA ARG A 625 11.92 -6.64 -7.80
C ARG A 625 12.59 -6.31 -6.46
N ARG A 626 11.96 -5.50 -5.60
CA ARG A 626 12.43 -5.28 -4.22
C ARG A 626 12.42 -6.58 -3.41
N LYS A 627 11.32 -7.35 -3.49
CA LYS A 627 11.22 -8.68 -2.88
C LYS A 627 12.37 -9.57 -3.32
N ALA A 628 12.60 -9.66 -4.63
CA ALA A 628 13.68 -10.46 -5.19
C ALA A 628 15.04 -10.03 -4.64
N ARG A 629 15.35 -8.72 -4.63
CA ARG A 629 16.63 -8.22 -4.10
C ARG A 629 16.82 -8.58 -2.63
N ILE A 630 15.78 -8.43 -1.80
CA ILE A 630 15.83 -8.79 -0.38
C ILE A 630 16.11 -10.30 -0.21
N LEU A 631 15.42 -11.14 -1.00
CA LEU A 631 15.60 -12.58 -0.90
C LEU A 631 16.94 -13.08 -1.44
N SER A 632 17.46 -12.48 -2.52
CA SER A 632 18.73 -12.89 -3.11
C SER A 632 19.95 -12.42 -2.33
N SER A 633 19.81 -11.37 -1.51
CA SER A 633 20.88 -10.86 -0.65
C SER A 633 20.93 -11.53 0.73
N GLY A 634 19.86 -12.21 1.15
CA GLY A 634 19.82 -12.87 2.44
C GLY A 634 20.91 -13.94 2.62
N ARG A 635 21.43 -14.08 3.84
CA ARG A 635 22.43 -15.10 4.20
C ARG A 635 21.79 -16.46 4.32
N PHE A 636 22.37 -17.47 3.69
CA PHE A 636 21.84 -18.82 3.76
C PHE A 636 22.02 -19.39 5.17
N SER A 637 20.99 -20.06 5.69
CA SER A 637 21.05 -20.79 6.95
C SER A 637 20.38 -22.14 6.78
N SER A 638 21.12 -23.22 7.08
CA SER A 638 20.58 -24.59 7.03
C SER A 638 19.39 -24.78 7.96
N ASP A 639 19.35 -24.03 9.05
CA ASP A 639 18.33 -24.15 10.10
C ASP A 639 16.97 -23.62 9.65
N LEU A 640 16.96 -22.88 8.54
CA LEU A 640 15.75 -22.30 7.95
C LEU A 640 15.14 -23.15 6.83
N ARG A 641 15.77 -24.27 6.43
CA ARG A 641 15.28 -25.13 5.33
C ARG A 641 13.85 -25.61 5.50
N GLU A 642 13.49 -25.90 6.74
CA GLU A 642 12.18 -26.43 7.09
C GLU A 642 11.17 -25.35 7.47
N THR A 643 11.60 -24.09 7.57
CA THR A 643 10.79 -23.02 8.15
C THR A 643 10.53 -21.85 7.21
N THR A 644 11.39 -21.63 6.21
CA THR A 644 11.21 -20.58 5.21
C THR A 644 11.51 -21.09 3.81
N ARG A 645 10.86 -20.50 2.81
CA ARG A 645 11.03 -20.79 1.39
C ARG A 645 12.46 -20.56 0.92
N SER A 646 13.06 -19.43 1.30
CA SER A 646 14.40 -19.06 0.84
C SER A 646 15.51 -19.71 1.64
N SER A 647 15.22 -20.29 2.82
CA SER A 647 16.24 -20.75 3.77
C SER A 647 17.27 -19.67 4.12
N ARG A 648 16.85 -18.40 4.15
CA ARG A 648 17.75 -17.25 4.33
C ARG A 648 17.33 -16.33 5.46
N VAL A 649 18.33 -15.64 6.00
CA VAL A 649 18.20 -14.56 6.98
C VAL A 649 18.45 -13.23 6.28
N LEU A 650 17.63 -12.23 6.57
CA LEU A 650 17.74 -10.87 6.05
C LEU A 650 19.15 -10.29 6.27
N ASP A 651 19.72 -9.72 5.20
CA ASP A 651 21.02 -9.04 5.20
C ASP A 651 20.87 -7.66 4.54
N ILE A 652 20.56 -6.66 5.36
CA ILE A 652 20.24 -5.31 4.89
C ILE A 652 21.44 -4.65 4.19
N PRO A 653 22.68 -4.68 4.73
CA PRO A 653 23.84 -4.13 4.03
C PRO A 653 23.99 -4.72 2.61
N THR A 654 23.92 -6.04 2.48
CA THR A 654 24.05 -6.70 1.17
C THR A 654 22.89 -6.36 0.24
N ALA A 655 21.65 -6.27 0.76
CA ALA A 655 20.49 -5.87 -0.02
C ALA A 655 20.69 -4.49 -0.67
N LEU A 656 21.28 -3.55 0.07
CA LEU A 656 21.51 -2.17 -0.38
C LEU A 656 22.77 -1.99 -1.22
N ALA A 657 23.67 -2.97 -1.30
CA ALA A 657 24.86 -2.93 -2.15
C ALA A 657 24.56 -3.15 -3.64
N THR A 658 23.44 -2.62 -4.17
CA THR A 658 22.95 -2.91 -5.54
C THR A 658 23.93 -2.60 -6.68
N PRO A 659 24.83 -1.59 -6.59
CA PRO A 659 25.82 -1.31 -7.64
C PRO A 659 27.04 -2.24 -7.58
N PHE A 660 27.25 -2.97 -6.48
CA PHE A 660 28.46 -3.73 -6.20
C PHE A 660 28.17 -5.23 -6.19
N ASP A 661 29.14 -6.03 -6.64
CA ASP A 661 29.21 -7.42 -6.21
C ASP A 661 29.71 -7.43 -4.75
N VAL A 662 29.16 -8.31 -3.93
CA VAL A 662 29.48 -8.44 -2.51
C VAL A 662 30.10 -9.79 -2.25
N LEU A 663 31.31 -9.80 -1.69
CA LEU A 663 31.95 -11.01 -1.17
C LEU A 663 31.87 -11.00 0.36
N ARG A 664 31.38 -12.09 0.94
CA ARG A 664 31.63 -12.41 2.35
C ARG A 664 32.70 -13.47 2.43
N MET A 665 33.79 -13.13 3.10
CA MET A 665 34.92 -14.01 3.35
C MET A 665 34.56 -15.05 4.41
N GLY A 666 35.32 -16.14 4.51
CA GLY A 666 35.07 -17.18 5.53
C GLY A 666 35.20 -16.71 6.98
N ASP A 667 35.79 -15.54 7.24
CA ASP A 667 35.86 -14.87 8.54
C ASP A 667 34.66 -13.91 8.81
N GLY A 668 33.72 -13.83 7.86
CA GLY A 668 32.54 -12.97 7.91
C GLY A 668 32.76 -11.56 7.33
N LYS A 669 33.99 -11.17 6.99
CA LYS A 669 34.28 -9.83 6.45
C LYS A 669 33.61 -9.61 5.10
N MET A 670 32.88 -8.52 4.98
CA MET A 670 32.31 -8.05 3.71
C MET A 670 33.31 -7.23 2.89
N ARG A 671 33.37 -7.50 1.58
CA ARG A 671 34.10 -6.72 0.56
C ARG A 671 33.16 -6.34 -0.57
N LEU A 672 33.27 -5.12 -1.07
CA LEU A 672 32.48 -4.60 -2.20
C LEU A 672 33.37 -4.49 -3.42
N GLY A 673 32.85 -4.78 -4.62
CA GLY A 673 33.67 -4.68 -5.83
C GLY A 673 32.99 -5.19 -7.09
N ARG A 674 33.79 -5.76 -7.98
CA ARG A 674 33.37 -6.39 -9.24
C ARG A 674 33.96 -7.77 -9.37
N ILE A 675 33.12 -8.72 -9.74
CA ILE A 675 33.56 -10.06 -10.11
C ILE A 675 33.85 -10.09 -11.60
N THR A 676 35.03 -10.60 -11.95
CA THR A 676 35.44 -10.83 -13.33
C THR A 676 35.67 -12.31 -13.56
N TRP A 677 35.42 -12.78 -14.79
CA TRP A 677 35.43 -14.20 -15.05
C TRP A 677 35.70 -14.59 -16.50
N ALA A 678 36.41 -15.71 -16.68
CA ALA A 678 36.69 -16.31 -17.98
C ALA A 678 35.54 -17.20 -18.50
N PRO A 679 34.96 -16.94 -19.69
CA PRO A 679 33.77 -17.64 -20.18
C PRO A 679 33.94 -19.16 -20.27
N GLY A 680 32.81 -19.89 -20.27
CA GLY A 680 32.79 -21.35 -20.52
C GLY A 680 32.90 -22.26 -19.29
N ARG A 681 32.87 -21.71 -18.07
CA ARG A 681 32.79 -22.51 -16.83
C ARG A 681 31.35 -22.75 -16.42
N THR A 682 31.12 -23.84 -15.69
CA THR A 682 29.82 -24.17 -15.08
C THR A 682 29.85 -24.00 -13.57
N LEU A 683 28.69 -23.68 -13.00
CA LEU A 683 28.44 -23.71 -11.56
C LEU A 683 27.13 -24.49 -11.34
N CYS A 684 27.17 -25.54 -10.52
CA CYS A 684 26.05 -26.48 -10.36
C CYS A 684 25.57 -27.05 -11.70
N ASP A 685 26.50 -27.43 -12.57
CA ASP A 685 26.24 -27.97 -13.92
C ASP A 685 25.46 -27.04 -14.87
N VAL A 686 25.29 -25.77 -14.48
CA VAL A 686 24.71 -24.73 -15.32
C VAL A 686 25.83 -23.84 -15.85
N PRO A 687 25.85 -23.49 -17.15
CA PRO A 687 26.77 -22.50 -17.68
C PRO A 687 26.71 -21.21 -16.85
N PHE A 688 27.85 -20.78 -16.33
CA PHE A 688 27.90 -19.59 -15.52
C PHE A 688 27.80 -18.34 -16.41
N VAL A 689 26.63 -17.72 -16.40
CA VAL A 689 26.39 -16.39 -16.96
C VAL A 689 25.98 -15.53 -15.78
N GLN A 690 26.78 -14.51 -15.43
CA GLN A 690 26.58 -13.72 -14.19
C GLN A 690 25.13 -13.21 -14.04
N SER A 691 24.49 -12.80 -15.14
CA SER A 691 23.10 -12.35 -15.15
C SER A 691 22.07 -13.41 -14.72
N ASN A 692 22.41 -14.69 -14.74
CA ASN A 692 21.55 -15.80 -14.32
C ASN A 692 21.65 -16.09 -12.81
N PHE A 693 22.67 -15.56 -12.12
CA PHE A 693 22.92 -15.84 -10.71
C PHE A 693 22.66 -14.58 -9.88
N ALA A 694 22.02 -14.76 -8.74
CA ALA A 694 21.82 -13.69 -7.77
C ALA A 694 22.74 -13.86 -6.57
N GLN A 695 22.98 -15.10 -6.14
CA GLN A 695 23.89 -15.40 -5.03
C GLN A 695 24.43 -16.83 -5.12
N VAL A 696 25.64 -17.01 -4.60
CA VAL A 696 26.25 -18.31 -4.27
C VAL A 696 26.64 -18.26 -2.80
N HIS A 697 26.30 -19.28 -2.02
CA HIS A 697 26.59 -19.31 -0.59
C HIS A 697 27.10 -20.69 -0.21
N ARG A 698 28.21 -20.74 0.52
CA ARG A 698 28.76 -22.00 1.03
C ARG A 698 27.83 -22.56 2.10
N THR A 699 27.58 -23.86 2.06
CA THR A 699 26.81 -24.54 3.10
C THR A 699 27.75 -25.08 4.19
N ASN A 700 27.18 -25.58 5.29
CA ASN A 700 27.96 -26.26 6.33
C ASN A 700 28.52 -27.61 5.85
N THR A 701 28.05 -28.14 4.70
CA THR A 701 28.62 -29.35 4.10
C THR A 701 29.81 -28.98 3.21
N PRO A 702 31.00 -29.59 3.41
CA PRO A 702 32.16 -29.35 2.56
C PRO A 702 31.83 -29.52 1.08
N ASN A 703 32.34 -28.62 0.24
CA ASN A 703 32.15 -28.61 -1.22
C ASN A 703 30.69 -28.50 -1.70
N LYS A 704 29.73 -28.13 -0.83
CA LYS A 704 28.36 -27.82 -1.26
C LYS A 704 28.06 -26.33 -1.16
N VAL A 705 27.38 -25.83 -2.18
CA VAL A 705 26.91 -24.44 -2.26
C VAL A 705 25.39 -24.40 -2.45
N SER A 706 24.74 -23.45 -1.78
CA SER A 706 23.39 -22.98 -2.10
C SER A 706 23.51 -21.89 -3.15
N VAL A 707 22.70 -21.97 -4.20
CA VAL A 707 22.69 -20.99 -5.27
C VAL A 707 21.31 -20.36 -5.35
N VAL A 708 21.25 -19.06 -5.63
CA VAL A 708 20.02 -18.36 -6.02
C VAL A 708 20.13 -18.01 -7.49
N ARG A 709 19.19 -18.49 -8.29
CA ARG A 709 19.14 -18.21 -9.72
C ARG A 709 18.06 -17.17 -10.02
N LYS A 710 18.34 -16.30 -10.98
CA LYS A 710 17.33 -15.42 -11.58
C LYS A 710 16.63 -16.21 -12.67
N THR A 711 15.33 -16.43 -12.54
CA THR A 711 14.53 -17.19 -13.52
C THR A 711 13.63 -16.22 -14.27
N GLY A 712 13.73 -16.17 -15.59
CA GLY A 712 12.97 -15.24 -16.42
C GLY A 712 13.65 -13.88 -16.62
N PRO A 713 12.94 -12.95 -17.30
CA PRO A 713 13.50 -11.64 -17.63
C PRO A 713 13.94 -10.89 -16.37
N SER A 714 15.09 -10.20 -16.44
CA SER A 714 15.68 -9.48 -15.30
C SER A 714 14.70 -8.50 -14.64
N ASN A 715 13.74 -7.96 -15.38
CA ASN A 715 12.73 -7.04 -14.88
C ASN A 715 11.57 -7.69 -14.09
N GLN A 716 11.42 -9.03 -14.08
CA GLN A 716 10.27 -9.69 -13.42
C GLN A 716 10.53 -10.16 -11.98
N GLY A 717 11.79 -10.19 -11.54
CA GLY A 717 12.13 -10.53 -10.15
C GLY A 717 11.86 -11.98 -9.75
N ALA A 718 11.68 -12.89 -10.71
CA ALA A 718 11.53 -14.30 -10.39
C ALA A 718 12.88 -14.90 -9.98
N LEU A 719 12.85 -15.58 -8.84
CA LEU A 719 13.99 -16.27 -8.25
C LEU A 719 13.66 -17.74 -8.09
N ASP A 720 14.67 -18.55 -8.34
CA ASP A 720 14.69 -19.96 -7.98
C ASP A 720 15.72 -20.18 -6.88
N PHE A 721 15.32 -20.99 -5.90
CA PHE A 721 16.14 -21.39 -4.76
C PHE A 721 16.44 -22.89 -4.92
N PRO A 722 17.27 -23.28 -5.91
CA PRO A 722 17.60 -24.67 -6.14
C PRO A 722 18.20 -25.30 -4.88
N THR A 723 17.98 -26.61 -4.75
CA THR A 723 18.68 -27.45 -3.77
C THR A 723 20.19 -27.33 -3.93
N ASP A 724 20.93 -27.52 -2.83
CA ASP A 724 22.39 -27.43 -2.84
C ASP A 724 23.00 -28.30 -3.94
N CYS A 725 24.06 -27.81 -4.55
CA CYS A 725 24.85 -28.58 -5.50
C CYS A 725 26.24 -28.83 -4.92
N ALA A 726 26.84 -29.95 -5.32
CA ALA A 726 28.24 -30.23 -5.04
C ALA A 726 29.12 -29.53 -6.10
N LEU A 727 30.18 -28.86 -5.65
CA LEU A 727 31.23 -28.34 -6.52
C LEU A 727 32.06 -29.50 -7.05
N ALA A 728 31.72 -29.99 -8.24
CA ALA A 728 32.43 -31.09 -8.89
C ALA A 728 33.74 -30.62 -9.54
N SER A 729 34.65 -31.58 -9.82
CA SER A 729 35.87 -31.30 -10.60
C SER A 729 35.50 -30.74 -11.98
N GLY A 730 36.15 -29.64 -12.39
CA GLY A 730 35.84 -28.93 -13.64
C GLY A 730 34.80 -27.83 -13.52
N GLN A 731 34.02 -27.79 -12.43
CA GLN A 731 33.22 -26.63 -12.10
C GLN A 731 34.13 -25.47 -11.67
N LEU A 732 33.54 -24.28 -11.69
CA LEU A 732 34.15 -23.10 -11.14
C LEU A 732 34.70 -23.33 -9.72
N SER A 733 35.99 -23.05 -9.55
CA SER A 733 36.66 -22.99 -8.24
C SER A 733 37.32 -21.64 -7.95
N SER A 734 37.66 -20.85 -8.98
CA SER A 734 38.31 -19.54 -8.83
C SER A 734 37.67 -18.44 -9.69
N MET A 735 37.64 -17.22 -9.20
CA MET A 735 37.14 -16.04 -9.91
C MET A 735 38.07 -14.84 -9.73
N GLY A 736 38.01 -13.87 -10.66
CA GLY A 736 38.65 -12.57 -10.45
C GLY A 736 37.75 -11.67 -9.62
N PHE A 737 38.34 -10.89 -8.72
CA PHE A 737 37.64 -9.86 -7.95
C PHE A 737 38.45 -8.56 -7.96
N GLN A 738 37.80 -7.47 -8.33
CA GLN A 738 38.36 -6.13 -8.24
C GLN A 738 37.65 -5.40 -7.11
N GLU A 739 38.33 -5.17 -6.01
CA GLU A 739 37.75 -4.50 -4.84
C GLU A 739 37.48 -3.03 -5.13
N ALA A 740 36.38 -2.49 -4.58
CA ALA A 740 36.08 -1.08 -4.58
C ALA A 740 36.97 -0.39 -3.54
N VAL A 741 37.97 0.35 -4.01
CA VAL A 741 38.95 1.04 -3.16
C VAL A 741 38.70 2.54 -3.20
N ALA A 742 38.78 3.17 -2.03
CA ALA A 742 38.74 4.62 -1.91
C ALA A 742 39.83 5.29 -2.75
N SER A 743 39.46 6.35 -3.46
CA SER A 743 40.39 7.26 -4.15
C SER A 743 40.05 8.71 -3.80
N ALA A 744 40.91 9.66 -4.21
CA ALA A 744 40.66 11.09 -4.02
C ALA A 744 39.37 11.55 -4.73
N ASP A 745 39.06 10.93 -5.88
CA ASP A 745 37.91 11.27 -6.72
C ASP A 745 36.66 10.40 -6.45
N GLY A 746 36.68 9.54 -5.42
CA GLY A 746 35.54 8.68 -5.05
C GLY A 746 35.92 7.22 -4.80
N LEU A 747 35.36 6.30 -5.62
CA LEU A 747 35.68 4.87 -5.59
C LEU A 747 36.18 4.42 -6.97
N ARG A 748 37.28 3.67 -6.97
CA ARG A 748 37.84 3.00 -8.15
C ARG A 748 37.91 1.49 -7.93
N LEU A 749 38.00 0.74 -9.03
CA LEU A 749 38.36 -0.67 -8.96
C LEU A 749 39.85 -0.82 -8.70
N GLY A 750 40.19 -1.70 -7.75
CA GLY A 750 41.55 -2.16 -7.51
C GLY A 750 42.02 -3.18 -8.56
N ASP A 751 43.21 -3.72 -8.31
CA ASP A 751 43.77 -4.80 -9.12
C ASP A 751 42.92 -6.07 -9.01
N VAL A 752 42.95 -6.91 -10.06
CA VAL A 752 42.23 -8.18 -10.08
C VAL A 752 42.92 -9.17 -9.14
N GLU A 753 42.24 -9.53 -8.05
CA GLU A 753 42.64 -10.61 -7.15
C GLU A 753 41.99 -11.92 -7.60
N THR A 754 42.76 -13.01 -7.66
CA THR A 754 42.18 -14.35 -7.90
C THR A 754 41.67 -14.94 -6.58
N MET A 755 40.36 -15.13 -6.49
CA MET A 755 39.67 -15.64 -5.31
C MET A 755 39.28 -17.10 -5.51
N ASP A 756 39.59 -17.97 -4.54
CA ASP A 756 39.02 -19.31 -4.46
C ASP A 756 37.65 -19.26 -3.76
N ILE A 757 36.61 -19.72 -4.44
CA ILE A 757 35.22 -19.66 -3.94
C ILE A 757 35.04 -20.53 -2.69
N ARG A 758 35.88 -21.54 -2.49
CA ARG A 758 35.86 -22.39 -1.29
C ARG A 758 36.25 -21.62 -0.03
N ASN A 759 37.01 -20.53 -0.17
CA ASN A 759 37.43 -19.66 0.93
C ASN A 759 36.40 -18.57 1.25
N LEU A 760 35.32 -18.48 0.45
CA LEU A 760 34.26 -17.51 0.64
C LEU A 760 33.10 -18.15 1.42
N GLU A 761 32.47 -17.33 2.25
CA GLU A 761 31.16 -17.66 2.82
C GLU A 761 30.08 -17.47 1.76
N SER A 762 30.07 -16.32 1.07
CA SER A 762 29.07 -16.03 0.04
C SER A 762 29.53 -15.02 -0.99
N ILE A 763 28.86 -15.07 -2.13
CA ILE A 763 28.96 -14.14 -3.25
C ILE A 763 27.55 -13.66 -3.56
N THR A 764 27.28 -12.37 -3.48
CA THR A 764 26.02 -11.78 -3.99
C THR A 764 26.33 -10.88 -5.16
N PHE A 765 25.69 -11.13 -6.30
CA PHE A 765 25.95 -10.37 -7.52
C PHE A 765 25.15 -9.06 -7.53
N CYS A 766 25.71 -8.03 -8.17
CA CYS A 766 25.00 -6.78 -8.42
C CYS A 766 23.76 -7.01 -9.29
N ASP A 767 22.72 -6.20 -9.05
CA ASP A 767 21.55 -6.15 -9.92
C ASP A 767 21.65 -5.01 -10.94
N ASN A 768 22.32 -3.92 -10.57
CA ASN A 768 22.45 -2.71 -11.35
C ASN A 768 23.93 -2.35 -11.50
N CYS A 769 24.71 -3.29 -12.04
CA CYS A 769 26.15 -3.14 -12.18
C CYS A 769 26.50 -1.87 -12.99
N ASP A 770 25.72 -1.52 -14.00
CA ASP A 770 25.96 -0.34 -14.83
C ASP A 770 25.87 1.01 -14.08
N LEU A 771 25.33 1.04 -12.86
CA LEU A 771 25.30 2.27 -12.05
C LEU A 771 26.69 2.74 -11.60
N TRP A 772 27.69 1.85 -11.64
CA TRP A 772 29.07 2.17 -11.36
C TRP A 772 29.95 1.72 -12.52
N GLN A 773 30.17 2.63 -13.46
CA GLN A 773 31.23 2.54 -14.46
C GLN A 773 32.43 3.31 -13.89
N PRO A 774 33.49 2.60 -13.45
CA PRO A 774 34.65 3.19 -12.79
C PRO A 774 35.50 4.08 -13.70
#